data_AF-A0A7X7MGZ6-F1
#
_entry.id   AF-A0A7X7MGZ6-F1
#
_cell.length_a   1.000
_cell.length_b   1.000
_cell.length_c   1.000
_cell.angle_alpha   90.00
_cell.angle_beta   90.00
_cell.angle_gamma   90.00
#
_symmetry.space_group_name_H-M   'P 1'
#
loop_
_entity.id
_entity.type
_entity.pdbx_description
1 polymer ?
#
loop_
_entity_poly.entity_id
_entity_poly.type
_entity_poly.pdbx_seq_one_letter_code
_entity_poly.pdbx_strand_id
1 'polypeptide(L)'
;MSDNKEKSIQEAAAQLRAVMLLLSAPAGIKEIERVLFLASRCLPRLARMPLAKLEKFVNYLTRNGILVAQDGKWSAANSSPEEIRQVLCDPRYKSLPDCISRAIPAIGNRGTPDLEYLKRDIRNAFYACEGKLLNASLTNLHDYFPAENEDGQGVSFLLDNPDWENLVSLPEKLLPICAWQILPVAMNKLLDVRVIEQKFLELHQSFPLRPILYMIDYELLRGNFKAATMLIKHVQKATTNNVLKLRKAWFFSMLGRDEQAVSLFTDSLHEVRQEGEHDFYFQTVGGLFFLFSQLRTATPSSLLTAEANAELGLRNSSWSMVYQRLLGVIRYRRTQELPGEIPEPKALNPLQEFFWILGSYWLASGLSDAQRDSISRIGSQAAGAGFDWLAQECEELLLRTGDSKDTYSPKEFHTECGASKEVPFLLNCVQTENSWMTRLKNFRGFLESLPDRSVRRLIWLVEAADADNGLLTVRPMEQHAIRSGKWSKGRKFTAFRNQNYNRIEQDLDSYMSGYQLTPQDKFACSILREALSKIEENASNIIPAWGSVFLSLVGHSHILLEAQVQRHLQCLTASPYIRLLCHDHYYEFQLWPPAQGNESIVLRLNQGDVITVYVFDNEYMQLRQLIGKELRLPCDAQSQLVEMLENLCQRYQILSDCPLTAVK
;
A
#
# COMPACT_ATOMS: atom_id res chain seq x y z
N MET A 1 24.83 77.53 27.08
CA MET A 1 23.54 76.90 27.42
C MET A 1 22.80 76.32 26.20
N SER A 2 23.08 76.76 24.97
CA SER A 2 22.52 76.20 23.72
C SER A 2 22.93 74.73 23.48
N ASP A 3 24.22 74.43 23.60
CA ASP A 3 24.79 73.11 23.22
C ASP A 3 24.26 71.95 24.06
N ASN A 4 23.94 72.21 25.33
CA ASN A 4 23.45 71.18 26.26
C ASN A 4 21.98 70.81 25.95
N LYS A 5 21.20 71.77 25.43
CA LYS A 5 19.81 71.56 25.03
C LYS A 5 19.74 70.82 23.69
N GLU A 6 20.65 71.14 22.77
CA GLU A 6 20.76 70.50 21.46
C GLU A 6 21.20 69.04 21.58
N LYS A 7 22.25 68.76 22.37
CA LYS A 7 22.67 67.38 22.70
C LYS A 7 21.54 66.56 23.32
N SER A 8 20.75 67.17 24.21
CA SER A 8 19.61 66.49 24.85
C SER A 8 18.49 66.13 23.87
N ILE A 9 18.23 67.00 22.87
CA ILE A 9 17.25 66.75 21.81
C ILE A 9 17.75 65.64 20.87
N GLN A 10 19.03 65.68 20.48
CA GLN A 10 19.64 64.64 19.64
C GLN A 10 19.63 63.27 20.31
N GLU A 11 19.93 63.21 21.62
CA GLU A 11 19.87 61.97 22.39
C GLU A 11 18.44 61.40 22.45
N ALA A 12 17.44 62.25 22.72
CA ALA A 12 16.03 61.84 22.73
C ALA A 12 15.54 61.40 21.35
N ALA A 13 16.03 62.05 20.27
CA ALA A 13 15.75 61.68 18.90
C ALA A 13 16.32 60.29 18.57
N ALA A 14 17.58 60.04 18.93
CA ALA A 14 18.23 58.75 18.73
C ALA A 14 17.52 57.63 19.50
N GLN A 15 17.15 57.87 20.76
CA GLN A 15 16.39 56.92 21.59
C GLN A 15 15.02 56.59 20.98
N LEU A 16 14.28 57.60 20.53
CA LEU A 16 12.97 57.37 19.93
C LEU A 16 13.10 56.67 18.57
N ARG A 17 14.11 57.00 17.76
CA ARG A 17 14.42 56.27 16.52
C ARG A 17 14.74 54.80 16.81
N ALA A 18 15.53 54.52 17.84
CA ALA A 18 15.83 53.15 18.27
C ALA A 18 14.55 52.37 18.61
N VAL A 19 13.60 52.97 19.34
CA VAL A 19 12.29 52.35 19.57
C VAL A 19 11.58 52.05 18.26
N MET A 20 11.50 53.02 17.34
CA MET A 20 10.80 52.84 16.06
C MET A 20 11.41 51.74 15.18
N LEU A 21 12.74 51.57 15.19
CA LEU A 21 13.42 50.48 14.46
C LEU A 21 12.98 49.10 14.94
N LEU A 22 12.72 48.95 16.24
CA LEU A 22 12.40 47.66 16.84
C LEU A 22 10.92 47.27 16.71
N LEU A 23 10.03 48.20 16.34
CA LEU A 23 8.59 47.96 16.26
C LEU A 23 8.13 47.15 15.03
N SER A 24 8.97 47.04 14.00
CA SER A 24 8.75 46.36 12.69
C SER A 24 7.54 46.79 11.87
N ALA A 25 6.60 47.54 12.45
CA ALA A 25 5.45 48.13 11.77
C ALA A 25 5.24 49.59 12.25
N PRO A 26 4.58 50.45 11.44
CA PRO A 26 4.22 51.79 11.87
C PRO A 26 3.33 51.77 13.12
N ALA A 27 3.61 52.64 14.09
CA ALA A 27 2.90 52.71 15.35
C ALA A 27 2.21 54.06 15.55
N GLY A 28 1.01 54.04 16.13
CA GLY A 28 0.28 55.24 16.53
C GLY A 28 0.82 55.84 17.82
N ILE A 29 0.50 57.11 18.08
CA ILE A 29 1.08 57.86 19.21
C ILE A 29 0.83 57.21 20.58
N LYS A 30 -0.33 56.56 20.77
CA LYS A 30 -0.67 55.84 22.02
C LYS A 30 0.15 54.56 22.21
N GLU A 31 0.48 53.87 21.13
CA GLU A 31 1.35 52.68 21.18
C GLU A 31 2.77 53.10 21.53
N ILE A 32 3.27 54.17 20.91
CA ILE A 32 4.57 54.77 21.23
C ILE A 32 4.62 55.17 22.71
N GLU A 33 3.61 55.89 23.21
CA GLU A 33 3.52 56.28 24.62
C GLU A 33 3.57 55.05 25.55
N ARG A 34 2.81 53.99 25.24
CA ARG A 34 2.79 52.76 26.04
C ARG A 34 4.15 52.06 26.07
N VAL A 35 4.84 51.99 24.94
CA VAL A 35 6.20 51.43 24.87
C VAL A 35 7.15 52.25 25.74
N LEU A 36 7.13 53.58 25.61
CA LEU A 36 7.99 54.48 26.39
C LEU A 36 7.70 54.39 27.89
N PHE A 37 6.43 54.25 28.29
CA PHE A 37 6.04 54.05 29.67
C PHE A 37 6.64 52.76 30.26
N LEU A 38 6.52 51.64 29.56
CA LEU A 38 7.11 50.36 29.98
C LEU A 38 8.65 50.40 29.97
N ALA A 39 9.22 51.13 29.02
CA ALA A 39 10.65 51.37 28.88
C ALA A 39 11.18 52.49 29.81
N SER A 40 10.42 52.95 30.81
CA SER A 40 10.79 54.10 31.66
C SER A 40 12.13 53.95 32.39
N ARG A 41 12.59 52.72 32.64
CA ARG A 41 13.91 52.45 33.23
C ARG A 41 15.06 52.71 32.25
N CYS A 42 14.92 52.35 30.98
CA CYS A 42 15.97 52.55 29.96
C CYS A 42 15.82 53.89 29.20
N LEU A 43 14.61 54.46 29.14
CA LEU A 43 14.29 55.70 28.42
C LEU A 43 13.58 56.74 29.32
N PRO A 44 14.15 57.12 30.49
CA PRO A 44 13.44 57.90 31.51
C PRO A 44 13.02 59.29 31.04
N ARG A 45 13.75 59.90 30.12
CA ARG A 45 13.43 61.24 29.57
C ARG A 45 12.19 61.19 28.67
N LEU A 46 12.14 60.20 27.78
CA LEU A 46 11.01 60.02 26.86
C LEU A 46 9.76 59.57 27.61
N ALA A 47 9.90 58.66 28.58
CA ALA A 47 8.78 58.14 29.38
C ALA A 47 8.06 59.19 30.24
N ARG A 48 8.75 60.28 30.61
CA ARG A 48 8.17 61.40 31.38
C ARG A 48 7.56 62.49 30.49
N MET A 49 7.64 62.35 29.17
CA MET A 49 7.13 63.35 28.24
C MET A 49 5.60 63.26 28.16
N PRO A 50 4.85 64.33 28.46
CA PRO A 50 3.39 64.31 28.30
C PRO A 50 3.00 64.03 26.85
N LEU A 51 1.87 63.34 26.63
CA LEU A 51 1.41 62.91 25.29
C LEU A 51 1.43 64.05 24.25
N ALA A 52 0.90 65.24 24.59
CA ALA A 52 0.89 66.39 23.69
C ALA A 52 2.31 66.90 23.33
N LYS A 53 3.29 66.71 24.22
CA LYS A 53 4.70 67.05 23.96
C LYS A 53 5.38 65.96 23.15
N LEU A 54 5.05 64.70 23.41
CA LEU A 54 5.51 63.55 22.62
C LEU A 54 5.06 63.69 21.17
N GLU A 55 3.77 63.98 20.93
CA GLU A 55 3.21 64.18 19.59
C GLU A 55 3.94 65.30 18.82
N LYS A 56 4.18 66.44 19.48
CA LYS A 56 4.99 67.52 18.89
C LYS A 56 6.42 67.07 18.58
N PHE A 57 7.00 66.21 19.42
CA PHE A 57 8.34 65.69 19.24
C PHE A 57 8.43 64.69 18.07
N VAL A 58 7.48 63.76 17.94
CA VAL A 58 7.41 62.84 16.80
C VAL A 58 7.23 63.59 15.48
N ASN A 59 6.36 64.62 15.47
CA ASN A 59 6.17 65.49 14.32
C ASN A 59 7.44 66.30 13.98
N TYR A 60 8.19 66.75 15.00
CA TYR A 60 9.50 67.36 14.80
C TYR A 60 10.48 66.38 14.14
N LEU A 61 10.58 65.14 14.62
CA LEU A 61 11.47 64.13 14.00
C LEU A 61 11.07 63.79 12.57
N THR A 62 9.77 63.79 12.28
CA THR A 62 9.25 63.57 10.93
C THR A 62 9.69 64.68 9.97
N ARG A 63 9.58 65.95 10.38
CA ARG A 63 10.04 67.11 9.58
C ARG A 63 11.55 67.10 9.32
N ASN A 64 12.32 66.48 10.21
CA ASN A 64 13.77 66.33 10.08
C ASN A 64 14.19 65.04 9.37
N GLY A 65 13.25 64.28 8.80
CA GLY A 65 13.54 63.04 8.05
C GLY A 65 14.04 61.87 8.89
N ILE A 66 13.91 61.93 10.22
CA ILE A 66 14.32 60.86 11.13
C ILE A 66 13.25 59.77 11.20
N LEU A 67 11.98 60.18 11.14
CA LEU A 67 10.81 59.31 11.10
C LEU A 67 10.02 59.57 9.82
N VAL A 68 9.24 58.58 9.41
CA VAL A 68 8.25 58.70 8.33
C VAL A 68 6.86 58.57 8.94
N ALA A 69 5.90 59.35 8.44
CA ALA A 69 4.52 59.29 8.87
C ALA A 69 3.62 58.83 7.72
N GLN A 70 2.77 57.84 7.98
CA GLN A 70 1.77 57.34 7.04
C GLN A 70 0.49 57.00 7.82
N ASP A 71 -0.65 57.51 7.35
CA ASP A 71 -1.99 57.26 7.93
C ASP A 71 -2.07 57.47 9.46
N GLY A 72 -1.40 58.51 9.97
CA GLY A 72 -1.38 58.84 11.40
C GLY A 72 -0.54 57.89 12.26
N LYS A 73 0.33 57.08 11.64
CA LYS A 73 1.31 56.21 12.29
C LYS A 73 2.73 56.59 11.87
N TRP A 74 3.71 56.25 12.71
CA TRP A 74 5.12 56.58 12.50
C TRP A 74 6.00 55.34 12.48
N SER A 75 7.03 55.38 11.63
CA SER A 75 8.10 54.38 11.55
C SER A 75 9.46 55.06 11.43
N ALA A 76 10.55 54.32 11.64
CA ALA A 76 11.90 54.83 11.44
C ALA A 76 12.17 55.04 9.94
N ALA A 77 12.78 56.17 9.58
CA ALA A 77 13.25 56.39 8.21
C ALA A 77 14.51 55.53 7.93
N ASN A 78 14.55 54.93 6.73
CA ASN A 78 15.69 54.16 6.20
C ASN A 78 16.24 53.10 7.17
N SER A 79 15.39 52.19 7.64
CA SER A 79 15.83 51.10 8.52
C SER A 79 16.64 50.05 7.77
N SER A 80 17.82 49.68 8.28
CA SER A 80 18.57 48.51 7.81
C SER A 80 18.62 47.40 8.88
N PRO A 81 18.73 46.12 8.50
CA PRO A 81 18.91 45.02 9.45
C PRO A 81 20.12 45.21 10.37
N GLU A 82 21.21 45.78 9.85
CA GLU A 82 22.43 46.05 10.60
C GLU A 82 22.21 47.12 11.68
N GLU A 83 21.46 48.18 11.39
CA GLU A 83 21.10 49.18 12.41
C GLU A 83 20.24 48.58 13.52
N ILE A 84 19.31 47.69 13.18
CA ILE A 84 18.47 46.99 14.16
C ILE A 84 19.35 46.11 15.07
N ARG A 85 20.29 45.35 14.48
CA ARG A 85 21.24 44.52 15.23
C ARG A 85 22.09 45.37 16.16
N GLN A 86 22.64 46.49 15.69
CA GLN A 86 23.45 47.40 16.50
C GLN A 86 22.67 47.96 17.70
N VAL A 87 21.41 48.37 17.50
CA VAL A 87 20.53 48.82 18.59
C VAL A 87 20.29 47.70 19.61
N LEU A 88 20.03 46.48 19.16
CA LEU A 88 19.73 45.34 20.04
C LEU A 88 20.97 44.81 20.78
N CYS A 89 22.17 44.97 20.21
CA CYS A 89 23.43 44.62 20.86
C CYS A 89 23.90 45.67 21.88
N ASP A 90 23.35 46.89 21.85
CA ASP A 90 23.70 47.94 22.81
C ASP A 90 23.09 47.66 24.20
N PRO A 91 23.92 47.55 25.26
CA PRO A 91 23.45 47.27 26.62
C PRO A 91 22.38 48.25 27.14
N ARG A 92 22.35 49.49 26.63
CA ARG A 92 21.37 50.51 27.01
C ARG A 92 19.94 50.12 26.66
N TYR A 93 19.76 49.33 25.60
CA TYR A 93 18.44 48.93 25.10
C TYR A 93 18.09 47.48 25.42
N LYS A 94 18.86 46.80 26.27
CA LYS A 94 18.70 45.37 26.58
C LYS A 94 17.27 44.98 27.01
N SER A 95 16.60 45.82 27.81
CA SER A 95 15.21 45.55 28.27
C SER A 95 14.13 45.96 27.28
N LEU A 96 14.49 46.62 26.17
CA LEU A 96 13.54 47.21 25.23
C LEU A 96 12.70 46.16 24.47
N PRO A 97 13.23 45.00 24.05
CA PRO A 97 12.44 43.93 23.45
C PRO A 97 11.25 43.48 24.31
N ASP A 98 11.47 43.24 25.61
CA ASP A 98 10.39 42.87 26.55
C ASP A 98 9.35 43.98 26.68
N CYS A 99 9.80 45.24 26.77
CA CYS A 99 8.91 46.40 26.85
C CYS A 99 8.01 46.51 25.61
N ILE A 100 8.58 46.30 24.41
CA ILE A 100 7.86 46.34 23.15
C ILE A 100 6.84 45.19 23.06
N SER A 101 7.27 43.95 23.35
CA SER A 101 6.39 42.79 23.33
C SER A 101 5.20 42.94 24.30
N ARG A 102 5.40 43.56 25.47
CA ARG A 102 4.31 43.83 26.43
C ARG A 102 3.42 45.03 26.06
N ALA A 103 3.95 45.99 25.32
CA ALA A 103 3.18 47.13 24.84
C ALA A 103 2.27 46.74 23.68
N ILE A 104 2.81 45.96 22.74
CA ILE A 104 2.18 45.53 21.50
C ILE A 104 2.34 44.01 21.40
N PRO A 105 1.58 43.23 22.18
CA PRO A 105 1.77 41.78 22.25
C PRO A 105 1.38 41.09 20.95
N ALA A 106 2.21 40.10 20.56
CA ALA A 106 1.89 39.19 19.46
C ALA A 106 0.63 38.36 19.75
N ILE A 107 0.35 38.08 21.03
CA ILE A 107 -0.89 37.45 21.48
C ILE A 107 -1.62 38.46 22.36
N GLY A 108 -2.59 39.17 21.78
CA GLY A 108 -3.33 40.21 22.48
C GLY A 108 -4.28 39.67 23.57
N ASN A 109 -4.71 40.57 24.48
CA ASN A 109 -5.68 40.26 25.54
C ASN A 109 -7.06 39.76 25.04
N ARG A 110 -7.33 39.84 23.72
CA ARG A 110 -8.58 39.40 23.06
C ARG A 110 -8.39 38.21 22.10
N GLY A 111 -7.21 37.59 22.07
CA GLY A 111 -7.07 36.20 21.60
C GLY A 111 -6.82 35.93 20.11
N THR A 112 -6.52 36.94 19.28
CA THR A 112 -6.01 36.67 17.91
C THR A 112 -4.49 36.83 17.87
N PRO A 113 -3.72 35.74 17.65
CA PRO A 113 -2.28 35.80 17.43
C PRO A 113 -1.93 36.59 16.16
N ASP A 114 -0.85 37.35 16.20
CA ASP A 114 -0.30 38.11 15.07
C ASP A 114 1.12 37.63 14.74
N LEU A 115 1.29 37.08 13.54
CA LEU A 115 2.55 36.49 13.08
C LEU A 115 3.65 37.55 12.91
N GLU A 116 3.33 38.75 12.44
CA GLU A 116 4.34 39.78 12.18
C GLU A 116 4.89 40.36 13.49
N TYR A 117 4.03 40.50 14.50
CA TYR A 117 4.47 40.86 15.85
C TYR A 117 5.27 39.73 16.50
N LEU A 118 4.97 38.48 16.21
CA LEU A 118 5.75 37.36 16.72
C LEU A 118 7.13 37.27 16.07
N LYS A 119 7.22 37.45 14.74
CA LYS A 119 8.49 37.55 14.00
C LYS A 119 9.35 38.69 14.54
N ARG A 120 8.75 39.85 14.83
CA ARG A 120 9.41 40.97 15.51
C ARG A 120 9.98 40.57 16.87
N ASP A 121 9.18 39.93 17.71
CA ASP A 121 9.58 39.56 19.07
C ASP A 121 10.70 38.53 19.05
N ILE A 122 10.64 37.53 18.15
CA ILE A 122 11.71 36.55 17.93
C ILE A 122 13.01 37.26 17.50
N ARG A 123 12.96 38.10 16.45
CA ARG A 123 14.11 38.85 15.95
C ARG A 123 14.73 39.71 17.05
N ASN A 124 13.89 40.48 17.75
CA ASN A 124 14.35 41.39 18.79
C ASN A 124 14.99 40.62 19.95
N ALA A 125 14.35 39.55 20.42
CA ALA A 125 14.86 38.71 21.50
C ALA A 125 16.15 37.99 21.11
N PHE A 126 16.26 37.56 19.85
CA PHE A 126 17.46 36.89 19.32
C PHE A 126 18.69 37.79 19.37
N TYR A 127 18.65 38.97 18.74
CA TYR A 127 19.82 39.86 18.73
C TYR A 127 20.12 40.48 20.11
N ALA A 128 19.09 40.73 20.93
CA ALA A 128 19.28 41.19 22.31
C ALA A 128 19.77 40.07 23.26
N CYS A 129 19.80 38.82 22.78
CA CYS A 129 20.14 37.64 23.57
C CYS A 129 19.24 37.44 24.81
N GLU A 130 17.96 37.77 24.70
CA GLU A 130 16.95 37.66 25.75
C GLU A 130 16.27 36.28 25.70
N GLY A 131 16.94 35.27 26.25
CA GLY A 131 16.54 33.86 26.10
C GLY A 131 15.13 33.52 26.60
N LYS A 132 14.64 34.18 27.65
CA LYS A 132 13.27 33.95 28.17
C LYS A 132 12.20 34.37 27.16
N LEU A 133 12.35 35.57 26.60
CA LEU A 133 11.42 36.10 25.59
C LEU A 133 11.52 35.30 24.29
N LEU A 134 12.74 34.93 23.88
CA LEU A 134 12.95 34.14 22.68
C LEU A 134 12.27 32.78 22.77
N ASN A 135 12.46 32.05 23.87
CA ASN A 135 11.83 30.75 24.07
C ASN A 135 10.30 30.86 24.10
N ALA A 136 9.75 31.84 24.82
CA ALA A 136 8.30 32.06 24.85
C ALA A 136 7.74 32.37 23.46
N SER A 137 8.45 33.19 22.67
CA SER A 137 8.03 33.57 21.33
C SER A 137 8.11 32.40 20.34
N LEU A 138 9.15 31.57 20.42
CA LEU A 138 9.25 30.36 19.59
C LEU A 138 8.20 29.30 19.96
N THR A 139 7.87 29.15 21.25
CA THR A 139 6.74 28.30 21.68
C THR A 139 5.42 28.80 21.12
N ASN A 140 5.15 30.10 21.23
CA ASN A 140 3.96 30.70 20.63
C ASN A 140 3.91 30.50 19.10
N LEU A 141 5.07 30.55 18.42
CA LEU A 141 5.11 30.34 16.97
C LEU A 141 4.70 28.90 16.65
N HIS A 142 5.24 27.93 17.39
CA HIS A 142 4.87 26.53 17.23
C HIS A 142 3.38 26.28 17.51
N ASP A 143 2.85 26.84 18.58
CA ASP A 143 1.48 26.55 19.05
C ASP A 143 0.40 27.22 18.18
N TYR A 144 0.64 28.46 17.73
CA TYR A 144 -0.35 29.26 17.00
C TYR A 144 -0.13 29.30 15.49
N PHE A 145 1.09 29.05 15.01
CA PHE A 145 1.49 29.14 13.61
C PHE A 145 2.39 27.96 13.20
N PRO A 146 1.91 26.70 13.32
CA PRO A 146 2.74 25.51 13.13
C PRO A 146 3.30 25.39 11.71
N ALA A 147 2.54 25.77 10.68
CA ALA A 147 3.01 25.75 9.29
C ALA A 147 4.13 26.77 9.06
N GLU A 148 3.96 27.99 9.57
CA GLU A 148 4.94 29.06 9.43
C GLU A 148 6.21 28.79 10.25
N ASN A 149 6.07 28.11 11.40
CA ASN A 149 7.21 27.59 12.16
C ASN A 149 8.03 26.59 11.32
N GLU A 150 7.37 25.65 10.64
CA GLU A 150 8.01 24.66 9.78
C GLU A 150 8.68 25.30 8.54
N ASP A 151 8.09 26.35 7.99
CA ASP A 151 8.62 27.11 6.84
C ASP A 151 9.78 28.06 7.19
N GLY A 152 10.09 28.20 8.48
CA GLY A 152 11.16 29.07 8.98
C GLY A 152 10.78 30.54 9.08
N GLN A 153 9.50 30.89 9.07
CA GLN A 153 9.05 32.31 9.11
C GLN A 153 9.54 33.02 10.37
N GLY A 154 9.62 32.32 11.50
CA GLY A 154 10.15 32.86 12.77
C GLY A 154 11.59 33.37 12.68
N VAL A 155 12.37 32.83 11.75
CA VAL A 155 13.77 33.22 11.49
C VAL A 155 13.98 33.74 10.07
N SER A 156 12.91 34.19 9.39
CA SER A 156 12.97 34.82 8.06
C SER A 156 13.99 35.96 7.98
N PHE A 157 14.17 36.72 9.07
CA PHE A 157 15.18 37.77 9.17
C PHE A 157 16.64 37.28 9.02
N LEU A 158 16.88 35.96 9.13
CA LEU A 158 18.17 35.31 8.86
C LEU A 158 18.20 34.62 7.49
N LEU A 159 17.05 34.36 6.87
CA LEU A 159 16.89 33.50 5.69
C LEU A 159 16.54 34.25 4.40
N ASP A 160 15.89 35.41 4.47
CA ASP A 160 15.42 36.14 3.28
C ASP A 160 16.59 36.74 2.47
N ASN A 161 17.67 37.12 3.14
CA ASN A 161 18.93 37.56 2.55
C ASN A 161 20.09 37.04 3.41
N PRO A 162 20.43 35.75 3.30
CA PRO A 162 21.33 35.12 4.24
C PRO A 162 22.77 35.59 4.00
N ASP A 163 23.37 36.18 5.02
CA ASP A 163 24.80 36.49 5.08
C ASP A 163 25.46 35.48 6.02
N TRP A 164 25.76 34.29 5.48
CA TRP A 164 26.29 33.18 6.27
C TRP A 164 27.61 33.52 6.96
N GLU A 165 28.45 34.35 6.34
CA GLU A 165 29.72 34.82 6.91
C GLU A 165 29.48 35.70 8.14
N ASN A 166 28.55 36.64 8.04
CA ASN A 166 28.18 37.48 9.18
C ASN A 166 27.52 36.66 10.30
N LEU A 167 26.76 35.62 9.98
CA LEU A 167 26.18 34.74 11.00
C LEU A 167 27.25 33.94 11.77
N VAL A 168 28.36 33.57 11.15
CA VAL A 168 29.51 32.95 11.85
C VAL A 168 30.09 33.88 12.92
N SER A 169 29.99 35.20 12.74
CA SER A 169 30.47 36.21 13.70
C SER A 169 29.53 36.46 14.89
N LEU A 170 28.35 35.81 14.94
CA LEU A 170 27.42 35.97 16.05
C LEU A 170 28.04 35.46 17.37
N PRO A 171 27.62 36.01 18.52
CA PRO A 171 28.00 35.48 19.82
C PRO A 171 27.72 33.97 19.93
N GLU A 172 28.65 33.19 20.48
CA GLU A 172 28.56 31.72 20.51
C GLU A 172 27.25 31.20 21.12
N LYS A 173 26.67 31.91 22.10
CA LYS A 173 25.38 31.56 22.71
C LYS A 173 24.17 31.61 21.75
N LEU A 174 24.28 32.29 20.61
CA LEU A 174 23.23 32.37 19.59
C LEU A 174 23.36 31.28 18.52
N LEU A 175 24.56 30.75 18.31
CA LEU A 175 24.81 29.73 17.28
C LEU A 175 24.01 28.43 17.49
N PRO A 176 23.78 27.92 18.72
CA PRO A 176 22.92 26.76 18.92
C PRO A 176 21.47 27.02 18.48
N ILE A 177 20.97 28.25 18.64
CA ILE A 177 19.63 28.63 18.18
C ILE A 177 19.60 28.62 16.65
N CYS A 178 20.64 29.16 16.00
CA CYS A 178 20.78 29.10 14.55
C CYS A 178 20.77 27.64 14.06
N ALA A 179 21.55 26.74 14.66
CA ALA A 179 21.57 25.34 14.28
C ALA A 179 20.19 24.67 14.40
N TRP A 180 19.45 24.95 15.47
CA TRP A 180 18.09 24.42 15.64
C TRP A 180 17.09 25.00 14.63
N GLN A 181 17.14 26.31 14.33
CA GLN A 181 16.10 26.97 13.52
C GLN A 181 16.41 26.97 12.01
N ILE A 182 17.68 27.02 11.62
CA ILE A 182 18.11 27.14 10.22
C ILE A 182 18.20 25.76 9.55
N LEU A 183 18.77 24.76 10.23
CA LEU A 183 19.03 23.45 9.61
C LEU A 183 17.76 22.74 9.11
N PRO A 184 16.61 22.73 9.82
CA PRO A 184 15.36 22.18 9.28
C PRO A 184 14.95 22.81 7.94
N VAL A 185 15.05 24.14 7.86
CA VAL A 185 14.71 24.89 6.65
C VAL A 185 15.72 24.64 5.54
N ALA A 186 17.01 24.58 5.90
CA ALA A 186 18.10 24.29 4.97
C ALA A 186 17.96 22.89 4.34
N MET A 187 17.54 21.88 5.10
CA MET A 187 17.25 20.54 4.57
C MET A 187 16.06 20.56 3.60
N ASN A 188 14.94 21.18 4.00
CA ASN A 188 13.73 21.21 3.18
C ASN A 188 13.90 22.01 1.89
N LYS A 189 14.59 23.15 1.97
CA LYS A 189 14.80 24.08 0.84
C LYS A 189 16.13 23.89 0.12
N LEU A 190 16.96 22.94 0.54
CA LEU A 190 18.32 22.69 0.00
C LEU A 190 19.16 23.97 -0.07
N LEU A 191 19.27 24.67 1.06
CA LEU A 191 20.07 25.90 1.18
C LEU A 191 21.54 25.55 1.44
N ASP A 192 22.46 26.27 0.80
CA ASP A 192 23.88 26.15 1.10
C ASP A 192 24.21 26.86 2.40
N VAL A 193 24.34 26.09 3.48
CA VAL A 193 24.69 26.58 4.82
C VAL A 193 26.05 26.08 5.29
N ARG A 194 26.90 25.58 4.38
CA ARG A 194 28.20 24.95 4.73
C ARG A 194 29.12 25.86 5.55
N VAL A 195 29.13 27.16 5.24
CA VAL A 195 29.94 28.16 5.96
C VAL A 195 29.60 28.19 7.45
N ILE A 196 28.30 28.24 7.80
CA ILE A 196 27.86 28.28 9.20
C ILE A 196 27.83 26.89 9.83
N GLU A 197 27.58 25.83 9.05
CA GLU A 197 27.64 24.44 9.50
C GLU A 197 29.03 24.05 10.00
N GLN A 198 30.10 24.43 9.29
CA GLN A 198 31.47 24.22 9.77
C GLN A 198 31.65 24.82 11.16
N LYS A 199 31.11 26.01 11.40
CA LYS A 199 31.16 26.65 12.72
C LYS A 199 30.37 25.89 13.78
N PHE A 200 29.22 25.33 13.42
CA PHE A 200 28.45 24.46 14.32
C PHE A 200 29.22 23.20 14.68
N LEU A 201 29.87 22.55 13.71
CA LEU A 201 30.69 21.36 13.96
C LEU A 201 31.90 21.66 14.84
N GLU A 202 32.55 22.83 14.69
CA GLU A 202 33.63 23.25 15.60
C GLU A 202 33.16 23.38 17.05
N LEU A 203 31.96 23.95 17.25
CA LEU A 203 31.42 24.29 18.56
C LEU A 203 30.47 23.25 19.16
N HIS A 204 30.23 22.12 18.49
CA HIS A 204 29.20 21.15 18.90
C HIS A 204 29.31 20.69 20.36
N GLN A 205 30.52 20.68 20.94
CA GLN A 205 30.74 20.26 22.33
C GLN A 205 30.16 21.23 23.36
N SER A 206 29.98 22.51 23.02
CA SER A 206 29.37 23.51 23.90
C SER A 206 27.86 23.65 23.68
N PHE A 207 27.30 22.98 22.68
CA PHE A 207 25.89 23.11 22.34
C PHE A 207 25.01 22.28 23.29
N PRO A 208 23.80 22.75 23.60
CA PRO A 208 22.76 21.89 24.15
C PRO A 208 22.44 20.73 23.19
N LEU A 209 21.88 19.64 23.71
CA LEU A 209 21.60 18.44 22.91
C LEU A 209 20.63 18.71 21.75
N ARG A 210 19.61 19.57 21.94
CA ARG A 210 18.57 19.82 20.95
C ARG A 210 19.12 20.31 19.59
N PRO A 211 19.96 21.35 19.52
CA PRO A 211 20.66 21.74 18.29
C PRO A 211 21.46 20.61 17.64
N ILE A 212 22.19 19.81 18.43
CA ILE A 212 23.01 18.70 17.92
C ILE A 212 22.16 17.65 17.20
N LEU A 213 20.93 17.42 17.65
CA LEU A 213 20.00 16.50 17.00
C LEU A 213 19.64 16.94 15.57
N TYR A 214 19.47 18.24 15.31
CA TYR A 214 19.23 18.77 13.96
C TYR A 214 20.49 18.77 13.11
N MET A 215 21.66 18.95 13.73
CA MET A 215 22.94 18.76 13.04
C MET A 215 23.09 17.31 12.56
N ILE A 216 22.72 16.32 13.38
CA ILE A 216 22.73 14.91 12.95
C ILE A 216 21.82 14.71 11.73
N ASP A 217 20.58 15.21 11.78
CA ASP A 217 19.61 15.09 10.68
C ASP A 217 20.17 15.69 9.37
N TYR A 218 20.79 16.87 9.47
CA TYR A 218 21.42 17.57 8.35
C TYR A 218 22.62 16.80 7.78
N GLU A 219 23.55 16.35 8.63
CA GLU A 219 24.73 15.60 8.19
C GLU A 219 24.35 14.24 7.56
N LEU A 220 23.28 13.61 8.03
CA LEU A 220 22.75 12.38 7.41
C LEU A 220 22.23 12.64 6.00
N LEU A 221 21.44 13.70 5.79
CA LEU A 221 20.93 14.05 4.45
C LEU A 221 22.03 14.49 3.48
N ARG A 222 23.11 15.09 3.98
CA ARG A 222 24.28 15.39 3.14
C ARG A 222 25.06 14.14 2.73
N GLY A 223 24.95 13.06 3.47
CA GLY A 223 25.83 11.89 3.33
C GLY A 223 27.17 12.04 4.07
N ASN A 224 27.32 13.03 4.95
CA ASN A 224 28.50 13.22 5.79
C ASN A 224 28.43 12.31 7.03
N PHE A 225 28.48 11.00 6.79
CA PHE A 225 28.34 9.98 7.83
C PHE A 225 29.43 10.05 8.91
N LYS A 226 30.60 10.63 8.60
CA LYS A 226 31.68 10.85 9.57
C LYS A 226 31.25 11.88 10.63
N ALA A 227 30.73 13.04 10.20
CA ALA A 227 30.22 14.05 11.12
C ALA A 227 28.99 13.54 11.87
N ALA A 228 28.03 12.92 11.18
CA ALA A 228 26.85 12.33 11.81
C ALA A 228 27.23 11.31 12.92
N THR A 229 28.19 10.41 12.64
CA THR A 229 28.67 9.43 13.63
C THR A 229 29.31 10.11 14.85
N MET A 230 30.10 11.16 14.62
CA MET A 230 30.74 11.93 15.70
C MET A 230 29.69 12.60 16.59
N LEU A 231 28.67 13.23 16.01
CA LEU A 231 27.58 13.89 16.74
C LEU A 231 26.69 12.87 17.47
N ILE A 232 26.36 11.73 16.84
CA ILE A 232 25.62 10.63 17.49
C ILE A 232 26.37 10.13 18.73
N LYS A 233 27.70 9.91 18.63
CA LYS A 233 28.52 9.50 19.78
C LYS A 233 28.54 10.56 20.87
N HIS A 234 28.53 11.84 20.51
CA HIS A 234 28.46 12.93 21.48
C HIS A 234 27.14 12.88 22.27
N VAL A 235 25.99 12.84 21.57
CA VAL A 235 24.67 12.76 22.22
C VAL A 235 24.52 11.47 23.05
N GLN A 236 25.06 10.36 22.56
CA GLN A 236 25.01 9.06 23.24
C GLN A 236 25.69 9.07 24.62
N LYS A 237 26.70 9.93 24.84
CA LYS A 237 27.32 10.10 26.16
C LYS A 237 26.38 10.74 27.18
N ALA A 238 25.38 11.50 26.72
CA ALA A 238 24.45 12.23 27.57
C ALA A 238 23.09 11.52 27.71
N THR A 239 22.61 10.83 26.68
CA THR A 239 21.29 10.17 26.69
C THR A 239 21.21 9.02 25.68
N THR A 240 20.26 8.10 25.90
CA THR A 240 19.92 6.99 24.98
C THR A 240 18.42 6.91 24.68
N ASN A 241 17.70 8.02 24.83
CA ASN A 241 16.25 8.10 24.66
C ASN A 241 15.77 7.90 23.20
N ASN A 242 14.45 7.84 23.03
CA ASN A 242 13.76 7.68 21.75
C ASN A 242 14.28 8.61 20.64
N VAL A 243 14.62 9.86 20.97
CA VAL A 243 15.05 10.90 20.03
C VAL A 243 16.41 10.56 19.41
N LEU A 244 17.34 10.01 20.20
CA LEU A 244 18.61 9.50 19.70
C LEU A 244 18.43 8.18 18.95
N LYS A 245 17.57 7.27 19.44
CA LYS A 245 17.29 5.99 18.77
C LYS A 245 16.78 6.19 17.35
N LEU A 246 15.86 7.13 17.12
CA LEU A 246 15.37 7.54 15.80
C LEU A 246 16.52 7.88 14.84
N ARG A 247 17.50 8.68 15.28
CA ARG A 247 18.63 9.10 14.43
C ARG A 247 19.64 7.99 14.16
N LYS A 248 19.87 7.12 15.15
CA LYS A 248 20.67 5.90 14.94
C LYS A 248 19.97 4.95 13.96
N ALA A 249 18.66 4.80 14.08
CA ALA A 249 17.86 3.98 13.18
C ALA A 249 17.92 4.52 11.74
N TRP A 250 17.76 5.84 11.56
CA TRP A 250 17.93 6.49 10.27
C TRP A 250 19.34 6.27 9.71
N PHE A 251 20.40 6.49 10.51
CA PHE A 251 21.77 6.20 10.09
C PHE A 251 21.94 4.76 9.59
N PHE A 252 21.43 3.77 10.33
CA PHE A 252 21.52 2.36 9.90
C PHE A 252 20.67 2.05 8.66
N SER A 253 19.51 2.70 8.50
CA SER A 253 18.66 2.59 7.32
C SER A 253 19.37 3.08 6.05
N MET A 254 20.07 4.21 6.15
CA MET A 254 20.92 4.76 5.07
C MET A 254 22.04 3.78 4.68
N LEU A 255 22.59 3.05 5.64
CA LEU A 255 23.63 2.04 5.40
C LEU A 255 23.09 0.67 4.93
N GLY A 256 21.77 0.53 4.68
CA GLY A 256 21.17 -0.74 4.28
C GLY A 256 21.08 -1.79 5.40
N ARG A 257 21.33 -1.41 6.66
CA ARG A 257 21.30 -2.33 7.81
C ARG A 257 19.90 -2.38 8.42
N ASP A 258 18.94 -2.86 7.65
CA ASP A 258 17.51 -2.70 7.95
C ASP A 258 17.07 -3.41 9.22
N GLU A 259 17.62 -4.58 9.55
CA GLU A 259 17.28 -5.28 10.80
C GLU A 259 17.62 -4.43 12.03
N GLN A 260 18.81 -3.81 12.05
CA GLN A 260 19.24 -2.90 13.11
C GLN A 260 18.41 -1.62 13.12
N ALA A 261 18.10 -1.07 11.95
CA ALA A 261 17.29 0.13 11.80
C ALA A 261 15.87 -0.09 12.32
N VAL A 262 15.18 -1.14 11.84
CA VAL A 262 13.81 -1.48 12.21
C VAL A 262 13.67 -1.74 13.70
N SER A 263 14.63 -2.43 14.32
CA SER A 263 14.65 -2.63 15.78
C SER A 263 14.69 -1.28 16.52
N LEU A 264 15.61 -0.38 16.17
CA LEU A 264 15.74 0.92 16.83
C LEU A 264 14.55 1.86 16.58
N PHE A 265 13.97 1.84 15.37
CA PHE A 265 12.75 2.59 15.07
C PHE A 265 11.57 2.09 15.91
N THR A 266 11.41 0.77 16.02
CA THR A 266 10.33 0.15 16.80
C THR A 266 10.48 0.47 18.28
N ASP A 267 11.69 0.36 18.82
CA ASP A 267 11.99 0.73 20.21
C ASP A 267 11.71 2.22 20.48
N SER A 268 12.07 3.10 19.54
CA SER A 268 11.83 4.54 19.65
C SER A 268 10.33 4.85 19.66
N LEU A 269 9.55 4.26 18.75
CA LEU A 269 8.08 4.42 18.74
C LEU A 269 7.44 3.84 20.01
N HIS A 270 7.92 2.68 20.48
CA HIS A 270 7.39 2.05 21.68
C HIS A 270 7.58 2.95 22.91
N GLU A 271 8.75 3.56 23.09
CA GLU A 271 9.00 4.49 24.21
C GLU A 271 8.01 5.66 24.20
N VAL A 272 7.79 6.32 23.07
CA VAL A 272 6.86 7.46 22.99
C VAL A 272 5.40 7.04 23.19
N ARG A 273 5.00 5.90 22.59
CA ARG A 273 3.62 5.42 22.66
C ARG A 273 3.23 4.89 24.04
N GLN A 274 4.18 4.41 24.84
CA GLN A 274 3.95 4.02 26.24
C GLN A 274 3.83 5.24 27.16
N GLU A 275 4.46 6.37 26.81
CA GLU A 275 4.41 7.61 27.59
C GLU A 275 3.10 8.41 27.43
N GLY A 276 2.21 7.98 26.52
CA GLY A 276 0.83 8.47 26.43
C GLY A 276 0.36 8.86 25.03
N GLU A 277 1.26 8.96 24.05
CA GLU A 277 0.89 9.30 22.66
C GLU A 277 0.75 8.03 21.81
N HIS A 278 -0.33 7.28 22.01
CA HIS A 278 -0.53 5.96 21.39
C HIS A 278 -0.52 5.98 19.85
N ASP A 279 -0.96 7.08 19.24
CA ASP A 279 -0.98 7.29 17.78
C ASP A 279 0.26 8.06 17.26
N PHE A 280 1.30 8.20 18.08
CA PHE A 280 2.49 8.94 17.67
C PHE A 280 3.18 8.29 16.46
N TYR A 281 3.64 9.15 15.56
CA TYR A 281 4.57 8.80 14.51
C TYR A 281 5.62 9.91 14.34
N PHE A 282 6.76 9.55 13.77
CA PHE A 282 7.90 10.45 13.63
C PHE A 282 7.56 11.67 12.78
N GLN A 283 7.90 12.85 13.30
CA GLN A 283 7.61 14.13 12.64
C GLN A 283 8.75 14.65 11.74
N THR A 284 9.91 14.00 11.76
CA THR A 284 11.08 14.37 10.96
C THR A 284 11.23 13.48 9.72
N VAL A 285 12.13 13.86 8.81
CA VAL A 285 12.52 13.06 7.63
C VAL A 285 12.89 11.62 7.98
N GLY A 286 13.45 11.39 9.17
CA GLY A 286 13.78 10.06 9.68
C GLY A 286 12.60 9.08 9.72
N GLY A 287 11.35 9.58 9.81
CA GLY A 287 10.15 8.76 9.68
C GLY A 287 10.04 8.07 8.32
N LEU A 288 10.35 8.78 7.24
CA LEU A 288 10.35 8.21 5.89
C LEU A 288 11.32 7.03 5.78
N PHE A 289 12.50 7.15 6.41
CA PHE A 289 13.51 6.09 6.43
C PHE A 289 13.08 4.83 7.17
N PHE A 290 12.16 4.95 8.14
CA PHE A 290 11.54 3.75 8.71
C PHE A 290 10.70 3.02 7.67
N LEU A 291 9.89 3.73 6.89
CA LEU A 291 9.10 3.14 5.80
C LEU A 291 10.00 2.53 4.72
N PHE A 292 11.10 3.20 4.38
CA PHE A 292 12.07 2.69 3.41
C PHE A 292 12.74 1.40 3.85
N SER A 293 13.09 1.27 5.13
CA SER A 293 13.61 0.01 5.69
C SER A 293 12.57 -1.12 5.66
N GLN A 294 11.29 -0.82 5.94
CA GLN A 294 10.22 -1.81 5.81
C GLN A 294 9.97 -2.22 4.35
N LEU A 295 9.98 -1.26 3.42
CA LEU A 295 9.84 -1.51 1.98
C LEU A 295 10.98 -2.36 1.43
N ARG A 296 12.22 -2.14 1.89
CA ARG A 296 13.39 -2.96 1.51
C ARG A 296 13.30 -4.38 2.08
N THR A 297 12.79 -4.54 3.31
CA THR A 297 12.55 -5.84 3.95
C THR A 297 11.47 -6.66 3.26
N ALA A 298 10.37 -6.00 2.83
CA ALA A 298 9.32 -6.55 1.97
C ALA A 298 8.64 -7.87 2.40
N THR A 299 8.69 -8.26 3.67
CA THR A 299 7.88 -9.35 4.23
C THR A 299 6.42 -8.90 4.42
N PRO A 300 5.43 -9.81 4.43
CA PRO A 300 4.03 -9.44 4.68
C PRO A 300 3.82 -8.63 5.97
N SER A 301 4.52 -9.00 7.04
CA SER A 301 4.47 -8.29 8.33
C SER A 301 5.12 -6.89 8.24
N SER A 302 6.25 -6.75 7.54
CA SER A 302 6.90 -5.45 7.34
C SER A 302 6.01 -4.49 6.54
N LEU A 303 5.32 -4.98 5.50
CA LEU A 303 4.43 -4.16 4.67
C LEU A 303 3.17 -3.72 5.44
N LEU A 304 2.58 -4.60 6.25
CA LEU A 304 1.47 -4.23 7.15
C LEU A 304 1.91 -3.18 8.18
N THR A 305 3.11 -3.35 8.74
CA THR A 305 3.70 -2.37 9.68
C THR A 305 3.97 -1.04 8.99
N ALA A 306 4.46 -1.05 7.75
CA ALA A 306 4.68 0.14 6.96
C ALA A 306 3.36 0.86 6.65
N GLU A 307 2.30 0.12 6.28
CA GLU A 307 0.98 0.67 5.98
C GLU A 307 0.40 1.38 7.20
N ALA A 308 0.35 0.71 8.35
CA ALA A 308 -0.18 1.30 9.59
C ALA A 308 0.59 2.57 10.02
N ASN A 309 1.92 2.57 9.88
CA ASN A 309 2.74 3.73 10.22
C ASN A 309 2.66 4.86 9.19
N ALA A 310 2.52 4.53 7.89
CA ALA A 310 2.29 5.53 6.85
C ALA A 310 0.93 6.23 7.02
N GLU A 311 -0.10 5.50 7.47
CA GLU A 311 -1.41 6.08 7.83
C GLU A 311 -1.30 7.07 8.98
N LEU A 312 -0.52 6.76 10.02
CA LEU A 312 -0.22 7.73 11.09
C LEU A 312 0.58 8.93 10.57
N GLY A 313 1.51 8.70 9.63
CA GLY A 313 2.30 9.75 8.97
C GLY A 313 1.47 10.78 8.21
N LEU A 314 0.24 10.44 7.77
CA LEU A 314 -0.67 11.38 7.12
C LEU A 314 -1.03 12.58 8.02
N ARG A 315 -0.91 12.44 9.34
CA ARG A 315 -1.16 13.53 10.31
C ARG A 315 -0.02 14.55 10.36
N ASN A 316 1.11 14.30 9.72
CA ASN A 316 2.21 15.25 9.64
C ASN A 316 1.87 16.40 8.69
N SER A 317 1.84 17.64 9.19
CA SER A 317 1.53 18.85 8.41
C SER A 317 2.44 19.03 7.20
N SER A 318 3.75 18.88 7.40
CA SER A 318 4.77 19.05 6.36
C SER A 318 4.82 17.90 5.36
N TRP A 319 4.70 16.65 5.80
CA TRP A 319 5.04 15.46 5.01
C TRP A 319 3.82 14.65 4.57
N SER A 320 2.60 15.07 4.90
CA SER A 320 1.35 14.36 4.60
C SER A 320 1.25 13.87 3.16
N MET A 321 1.57 14.73 2.18
CA MET A 321 1.56 14.36 0.76
C MET A 321 2.58 13.26 0.45
N VAL A 322 3.81 13.37 0.95
CA VAL A 322 4.83 12.34 0.77
C VAL A 322 4.38 11.00 1.39
N TYR A 323 3.81 11.03 2.60
CA TYR A 323 3.24 9.84 3.23
C TYR A 323 2.08 9.24 2.43
N GLN A 324 1.20 10.07 1.85
CA GLN A 324 0.10 9.61 1.01
C GLN A 324 0.62 8.88 -0.24
N ARG A 325 1.67 9.40 -0.88
CA ARG A 325 2.30 8.74 -2.03
C ARG A 325 2.96 7.43 -1.62
N LEU A 326 3.72 7.41 -0.54
CA LEU A 326 4.37 6.20 -0.02
C LEU A 326 3.34 5.14 0.42
N LEU A 327 2.21 5.54 1.01
CA LEU A 327 1.10 4.64 1.32
C LEU A 327 0.58 3.95 0.05
N GLY A 328 0.47 4.69 -1.06
CA GLY A 328 0.15 4.13 -2.38
C GLY A 328 1.17 3.08 -2.83
N VAL A 329 2.48 3.35 -2.66
CA VAL A 329 3.54 2.38 -2.96
C VAL A 329 3.41 1.13 -2.08
N ILE A 330 3.24 1.29 -0.77
CA ILE A 330 3.14 0.19 0.20
C ILE A 330 1.92 -0.68 -0.13
N ARG A 331 0.75 -0.08 -0.39
CA ARG A 331 -0.47 -0.80 -0.78
C ARG A 331 -0.28 -1.54 -2.09
N TYR A 332 0.29 -0.90 -3.11
CA TYR A 332 0.62 -1.58 -4.36
C TYR A 332 1.56 -2.78 -4.15
N ARG A 333 2.57 -2.65 -3.28
CA ARG A 333 3.46 -3.77 -2.94
C ARG A 333 2.72 -4.92 -2.24
N ARG A 334 1.71 -4.62 -1.42
CA ARG A 334 0.92 -5.62 -0.70
C ARG A 334 -0.16 -6.27 -1.57
N THR A 335 -0.92 -5.51 -2.35
CA THR A 335 -2.12 -5.97 -3.06
C THR A 335 -1.93 -6.11 -4.57
N GLN A 336 -0.88 -5.51 -5.14
CA GLN A 336 -0.66 -5.35 -6.59
C GLN A 336 -1.75 -4.51 -7.29
N GLU A 337 -2.57 -3.79 -6.52
CA GLU A 337 -3.56 -2.86 -7.06
C GLU A 337 -2.93 -1.48 -7.17
N LEU A 338 -3.00 -0.90 -8.36
CA LEU A 338 -2.54 0.46 -8.57
C LEU A 338 -3.40 1.42 -7.73
N PRO A 339 -2.79 2.37 -6.99
CA PRO A 339 -3.55 3.38 -6.29
C PRO A 339 -4.32 4.25 -7.29
N GLY A 340 -5.46 4.80 -6.85
CA GLY A 340 -6.15 5.83 -7.62
C GLY A 340 -5.25 7.04 -7.90
N GLU A 341 -5.59 7.83 -8.92
CA GLU A 341 -4.83 9.04 -9.24
C GLU A 341 -4.83 10.01 -8.06
N ILE A 342 -3.63 10.35 -7.59
CA ILE A 342 -3.43 11.42 -6.62
C ILE A 342 -2.92 12.64 -7.40
N PRO A 343 -3.63 13.78 -7.37
CA PRO A 343 -3.20 15.00 -8.03
C PRO A 343 -1.78 15.39 -7.61
N GLU A 344 -1.02 15.96 -8.54
CA GLU A 344 0.30 16.47 -8.22
C GLU A 344 0.17 17.67 -7.25
N PRO A 345 0.79 17.58 -6.06
CA PRO A 345 0.68 18.62 -5.04
C PRO A 345 1.36 19.89 -5.54
N LYS A 346 0.72 21.02 -5.28
CA LYS A 346 1.27 22.33 -5.57
C LYS A 346 2.14 22.78 -4.38
N ALA A 347 3.27 23.43 -4.68
CA ALA A 347 4.15 24.07 -3.70
C ALA A 347 4.85 23.12 -2.70
N LEU A 348 5.28 21.93 -3.13
CA LEU A 348 6.23 21.14 -2.35
C LEU A 348 7.60 21.84 -2.30
N ASN A 349 8.29 21.72 -1.17
CA ASN A 349 9.70 22.07 -1.12
C ASN A 349 10.55 21.02 -1.88
N PRO A 350 11.77 21.37 -2.33
CA PRO A 350 12.61 20.48 -3.13
C PRO A 350 12.81 19.07 -2.54
N LEU A 351 12.98 18.95 -1.22
CA LEU A 351 13.19 17.65 -0.58
C LEU A 351 11.90 16.80 -0.58
N GLN A 352 10.76 17.40 -0.28
CA GLN A 352 9.45 16.75 -0.38
C GLN A 352 9.14 16.32 -1.81
N GLU A 353 9.43 17.20 -2.77
CA GLU A 353 9.23 16.95 -4.20
C GLU A 353 10.05 15.74 -4.68
N PHE A 354 11.32 15.64 -4.25
CA PHE A 354 12.15 14.46 -4.52
C PHE A 354 11.50 13.17 -4.01
N PHE A 355 11.10 13.09 -2.74
CA PHE A 355 10.51 11.87 -2.18
C PHE A 355 9.14 11.54 -2.80
N TRP A 356 8.37 12.55 -3.18
CA TRP A 356 7.11 12.37 -3.90
C TRP A 356 7.35 11.79 -5.31
N ILE A 357 8.30 12.33 -6.05
CA ILE A 357 8.67 11.83 -7.39
C ILE A 357 9.24 10.42 -7.28
N LEU A 358 10.07 10.13 -6.27
CA LEU A 358 10.59 8.79 -6.00
C LEU A 358 9.46 7.76 -5.81
N GLY A 359 8.44 8.09 -5.01
CA GLY A 359 7.28 7.23 -4.84
C GLY A 359 6.47 7.06 -6.14
N SER A 360 6.42 8.09 -6.98
CA SER A 360 5.77 8.02 -8.31
C SER A 360 6.55 7.12 -9.27
N TYR A 361 7.88 7.22 -9.27
CA TYR A 361 8.77 6.34 -10.00
C TYR A 361 8.58 4.87 -9.59
N TRP A 362 8.42 4.58 -8.29
CA TRP A 362 8.18 3.21 -7.82
C TRP A 362 6.83 2.62 -8.27
N LEU A 363 5.86 3.44 -8.61
CA LEU A 363 4.54 3.00 -9.13
C LEU A 363 4.52 2.86 -10.65
N ALA A 364 5.18 3.78 -11.37
CA ALA A 364 5.07 3.88 -12.83
C ALA A 364 6.31 3.37 -13.59
N SER A 365 7.42 3.09 -12.91
CA SER A 365 8.72 2.72 -13.51
C SER A 365 9.23 3.73 -14.56
N GLY A 366 8.83 5.00 -14.44
CA GLY A 366 9.16 6.08 -15.37
C GLY A 366 8.81 7.44 -14.78
N LEU A 367 9.30 8.51 -15.42
CA LEU A 367 9.05 9.90 -15.05
C LEU A 367 8.48 10.67 -16.24
N SER A 368 7.55 11.60 -15.97
CA SER A 368 7.12 12.61 -16.95
C SER A 368 8.23 13.64 -17.20
N ASP A 369 8.12 14.41 -18.30
CA ASP A 369 9.11 15.45 -18.63
C ASP A 369 9.21 16.50 -17.52
N ALA A 370 8.07 16.95 -16.97
CA ALA A 370 8.05 17.88 -15.84
C ALA A 370 8.75 17.30 -14.59
N GLN A 371 8.57 16.02 -14.30
CA GLN A 371 9.24 15.36 -13.18
C GLN A 371 10.75 15.25 -13.42
N ARG A 372 11.20 15.01 -14.66
CA ARG A 372 12.62 14.98 -15.01
C ARG A 372 13.26 16.35 -14.82
N ASP A 373 12.60 17.41 -15.29
CA ASP A 373 13.07 18.79 -15.12
C ASP A 373 13.18 19.14 -13.63
N SER A 374 12.19 18.76 -12.83
CA SER A 374 12.23 18.93 -11.37
C SER A 374 13.38 18.15 -10.73
N ILE A 375 13.58 16.86 -11.05
CA ILE A 375 14.70 16.09 -10.49
C ILE A 375 16.05 16.65 -10.93
N SER A 376 16.19 17.12 -12.17
CA SER A 376 17.41 17.77 -12.64
C SER A 376 17.72 19.06 -11.86
N ARG A 377 16.71 19.90 -11.64
CA ARG A 377 16.81 21.12 -10.82
C ARG A 377 17.17 20.79 -9.37
N ILE A 378 16.46 19.83 -8.76
CA ILE A 378 16.69 19.41 -7.37
C ILE A 378 18.12 18.85 -7.22
N GLY A 379 18.56 17.99 -8.14
CA GLY A 379 19.92 17.41 -8.12
C GLY A 379 21.00 18.48 -8.26
N SER A 380 20.82 19.45 -9.16
CA SER A 380 21.75 20.58 -9.34
C SER A 380 21.83 21.45 -8.09
N GLN A 381 20.67 21.73 -7.47
CA GLN A 381 20.60 22.50 -6.23
C GLN A 381 21.24 21.75 -5.05
N ALA A 382 20.96 20.46 -4.91
CA ALA A 382 21.54 19.58 -3.91
C ALA A 382 23.07 19.56 -4.03
N ALA A 383 23.60 19.35 -5.24
CA ALA A 383 25.03 19.38 -5.50
C ALA A 383 25.67 20.74 -5.15
N GLY A 384 25.02 21.84 -5.57
CA GLY A 384 25.48 23.20 -5.25
C GLY A 384 25.56 23.48 -3.75
N ALA A 385 24.60 22.97 -2.97
CA ALA A 385 24.52 23.14 -1.52
C ALA A 385 25.28 22.06 -0.72
N GLY A 386 25.90 21.08 -1.38
CA GLY A 386 26.68 20.01 -0.73
C GLY A 386 25.85 18.90 -0.11
N PHE A 387 24.62 18.67 -0.60
CA PHE A 387 23.82 17.50 -0.30
C PHE A 387 24.18 16.35 -1.25
N ASP A 388 25.41 15.85 -1.13
CA ASP A 388 26.03 14.95 -2.10
C ASP A 388 25.26 13.62 -2.26
N TRP A 389 24.73 13.09 -1.15
CA TRP A 389 23.87 11.90 -1.18
C TRP A 389 22.62 12.13 -2.05
N LEU A 390 21.87 13.21 -1.79
CA LEU A 390 20.65 13.52 -2.54
C LEU A 390 20.93 13.82 -4.02
N ALA A 391 22.05 14.50 -4.30
CA ALA A 391 22.46 14.78 -5.68
C ALA A 391 22.71 13.49 -6.47
N GLN A 392 23.39 12.51 -5.87
CA GLN A 392 23.61 11.20 -6.49
C GLN A 392 22.30 10.42 -6.67
N GLU A 393 21.38 10.45 -5.71
CA GLU A 393 20.05 9.84 -5.87
C GLU A 393 19.28 10.44 -7.06
N CYS A 394 19.35 11.76 -7.24
CA CYS A 394 18.73 12.44 -8.39
C CYS A 394 19.38 12.04 -9.71
N GLU A 395 20.72 12.01 -9.76
CA GLU A 395 21.48 11.59 -10.94
C GLU A 395 21.14 10.16 -11.35
N GLU A 396 21.17 9.22 -10.40
CA GLU A 396 20.87 7.82 -10.64
C GLU A 396 19.41 7.63 -11.10
N LEU A 397 18.45 8.39 -10.54
CA LEU A 397 17.06 8.35 -10.97
C LEU A 397 16.89 8.83 -12.42
N LEU A 398 17.60 9.90 -12.82
CA LEU A 398 17.60 10.38 -14.20
C LEU A 398 18.23 9.37 -15.15
N LEU A 399 19.33 8.72 -14.76
CA LEU A 399 19.97 7.68 -15.59
C LEU A 399 19.09 6.45 -15.79
N ARG A 400 18.39 5.99 -14.74
CA ARG A 400 17.44 4.86 -14.79
C ARG A 400 16.22 5.13 -15.66
N THR A 401 15.84 6.40 -15.81
CA THR A 401 14.63 6.77 -16.53
C THR A 401 14.93 7.40 -17.90
N GLY A 402 16.17 7.82 -18.18
CA GLY A 402 16.62 8.51 -19.38
C GLY A 402 16.50 7.73 -20.69
N ASP A 403 16.91 8.37 -21.80
CA ASP A 403 16.87 7.76 -23.14
C ASP A 403 17.74 6.51 -23.25
N SER A 404 18.79 6.42 -22.44
CA SER A 404 19.69 5.27 -22.35
C SER A 404 19.22 4.17 -21.39
N LYS A 405 18.00 4.26 -20.82
CA LYS A 405 17.52 3.33 -19.78
C LYS A 405 17.66 1.85 -20.14
N ASP A 406 17.49 1.50 -21.42
CA ASP A 406 17.53 0.11 -21.89
C ASP A 406 18.96 -0.47 -21.91
N THR A 407 19.97 0.41 -21.86
CA THR A 407 21.40 0.06 -21.89
C THR A 407 22.13 0.41 -20.58
N TYR A 408 21.51 1.20 -19.72
CA TYR A 408 22.09 1.60 -18.44
C TYR A 408 21.99 0.47 -17.43
N SER A 409 23.12 0.16 -16.77
CA SER A 409 23.13 -0.75 -15.63
C SER A 409 22.99 0.07 -14.35
N PRO A 410 21.88 -0.07 -13.59
CA PRO A 410 21.68 0.65 -12.35
C PRO A 410 22.82 0.41 -11.36
N LYS A 411 23.27 1.47 -10.68
CA LYS A 411 24.26 1.36 -9.62
C LYS A 411 23.60 0.86 -8.33
N GLU A 412 24.26 -0.06 -7.65
CA GLU A 412 23.77 -0.59 -6.37
C GLU A 412 24.12 0.35 -5.20
N PHE A 413 25.31 0.93 -5.23
CA PHE A 413 25.88 1.74 -4.16
C PHE A 413 26.42 3.09 -4.64
N HIS A 414 26.37 4.07 -3.74
CA HIS A 414 26.99 5.39 -3.93
C HIS A 414 28.50 5.30 -3.97
N THR A 415 29.14 6.14 -4.78
CA THR A 415 30.60 6.08 -5.01
C THR A 415 31.42 6.87 -3.99
N GLU A 416 30.85 7.89 -3.33
CA GLU A 416 31.64 8.89 -2.59
C GLU A 416 31.13 9.28 -1.19
N CYS A 417 30.22 8.51 -0.57
CA CYS A 417 29.64 8.86 0.75
C CYS A 417 30.50 8.45 1.97
N GLY A 418 31.78 8.84 2.01
CA GLY A 418 32.60 9.10 3.22
C GLY A 418 32.81 8.06 4.35
N ALA A 419 32.07 6.94 4.46
CA ALA A 419 32.20 6.02 5.60
C ALA A 419 32.03 4.51 5.31
N SER A 420 31.49 4.11 4.16
CA SER A 420 31.49 2.72 3.70
C SER A 420 31.45 2.69 2.17
N LYS A 421 32.14 1.73 1.55
CA LYS A 421 32.10 1.52 0.09
C LYS A 421 30.73 0.99 -0.42
N GLU A 422 29.72 0.97 0.45
CA GLU A 422 28.47 0.21 0.26
C GLU A 422 27.28 0.95 0.89
N VAL A 423 27.05 2.22 0.50
CA VAL A 423 25.81 2.93 0.85
C VAL A 423 24.80 2.70 -0.28
N PRO A 424 23.73 1.91 -0.07
CA PRO A 424 22.82 1.56 -1.16
C PRO A 424 22.01 2.78 -1.63
N PHE A 425 21.69 2.82 -2.92
CA PHE A 425 20.72 3.79 -3.44
C PHE A 425 19.34 3.56 -2.83
N LEU A 426 18.68 4.65 -2.42
CA LEU A 426 17.31 4.63 -1.94
C LEU A 426 16.36 4.11 -3.02
N LEU A 427 16.66 4.42 -4.29
CA LEU A 427 15.99 3.89 -5.47
C LEU A 427 15.84 2.36 -5.46
N ASN A 428 16.74 1.64 -4.76
CA ASN A 428 16.75 0.18 -4.66
C ASN A 428 15.80 -0.37 -3.58
N CYS A 429 15.16 0.47 -2.75
CA CYS A 429 14.17 0.03 -1.76
C CYS A 429 12.98 -0.68 -2.38
N VAL A 430 12.60 -0.31 -3.60
CA VAL A 430 11.53 -0.96 -4.34
C VAL A 430 12.04 -1.32 -5.73
N GLN A 431 12.03 -2.62 -6.04
CA GLN A 431 12.34 -3.09 -7.38
C GLN A 431 11.21 -2.68 -8.35
N THR A 432 11.55 -1.82 -9.31
CA THR A 432 10.67 -1.34 -10.39
C THR A 432 10.71 -2.21 -11.64
N GLU A 433 11.60 -3.21 -11.70
CA GLU A 433 11.70 -4.14 -12.83
C GLU A 433 10.41 -4.94 -13.02
N ASN A 434 10.03 -5.08 -14.29
CA ASN A 434 8.98 -5.92 -14.88
C ASN A 434 8.40 -6.95 -13.90
N SER A 435 7.48 -6.49 -13.06
CA SER A 435 6.85 -7.29 -12.00
C SER A 435 6.18 -8.56 -12.55
N TRP A 436 5.94 -8.65 -13.86
CA TRP A 436 5.50 -9.87 -14.54
C TRP A 436 6.58 -10.97 -14.58
N MET A 437 7.88 -10.67 -14.77
CA MET A 437 8.95 -11.69 -14.80
C MET A 437 9.22 -12.26 -13.41
N THR A 438 9.26 -11.41 -12.38
CA THR A 438 9.33 -11.85 -10.98
C THR A 438 8.07 -12.58 -10.58
N ARG A 439 6.89 -12.11 -11.01
CA ARG A 439 5.63 -12.88 -10.88
C ARG A 439 5.71 -14.21 -11.60
N LEU A 440 6.32 -14.32 -12.78
CA LEU A 440 6.46 -15.57 -13.53
C LEU A 440 7.44 -16.54 -12.85
N LYS A 441 8.54 -16.03 -12.28
CA LYS A 441 9.47 -16.81 -11.44
C LYS A 441 8.79 -17.28 -10.15
N ASN A 442 8.02 -16.41 -9.49
CA ASN A 442 7.25 -16.77 -8.30
C ASN A 442 6.07 -17.69 -8.65
N PHE A 443 5.47 -17.55 -9.82
CA PHE A 443 4.49 -18.49 -10.36
C PHE A 443 5.15 -19.84 -10.59
N ARG A 444 6.37 -19.87 -11.11
CA ARG A 444 7.11 -21.11 -11.31
C ARG A 444 7.39 -21.80 -9.98
N GLY A 445 7.90 -21.08 -8.99
CA GLY A 445 8.11 -21.60 -7.63
C GLY A 445 6.79 -22.01 -6.95
N PHE A 446 5.72 -21.24 -7.13
CA PHE A 446 4.37 -21.59 -6.67
C PHE A 446 3.87 -22.87 -7.34
N LEU A 447 3.96 -22.98 -8.67
CA LEU A 447 3.60 -24.16 -9.46
C LEU A 447 4.44 -25.39 -9.09
N GLU A 448 5.71 -25.19 -8.76
CA GLU A 448 6.64 -26.23 -8.27
C GLU A 448 6.37 -26.62 -6.81
N SER A 449 5.82 -25.71 -6.01
CA SER A 449 5.41 -25.92 -4.62
C SER A 449 3.97 -26.39 -4.45
N LEU A 450 3.18 -26.36 -5.54
CA LEU A 450 1.85 -26.95 -5.53
C LEU A 450 2.02 -28.43 -5.19
N PRO A 451 1.23 -28.97 -4.25
CA PRO A 451 1.29 -30.39 -3.94
C PRO A 451 1.06 -31.19 -5.22
N ASP A 452 1.87 -32.23 -5.44
CA ASP A 452 1.70 -33.17 -6.55
C ASP A 452 0.22 -33.59 -6.60
N ARG A 453 -0.44 -33.31 -7.73
CA ARG A 453 -1.86 -33.67 -7.94
C ARG A 453 -2.05 -35.13 -7.56
N SER A 454 -3.04 -35.38 -6.70
CA SER A 454 -3.32 -36.71 -6.12
C SER A 454 -3.21 -37.79 -7.19
N VAL A 455 -2.23 -38.67 -7.03
CA VAL A 455 -1.80 -39.68 -8.00
C VAL A 455 -2.84 -40.80 -8.17
N ARG A 456 -4.10 -40.60 -7.76
CA ARG A 456 -5.14 -41.62 -7.63
C ARG A 456 -6.48 -41.13 -8.19
N ARG A 457 -7.17 -41.99 -8.95
CA ARG A 457 -8.52 -41.75 -9.49
C ARG A 457 -9.42 -42.97 -9.33
N LEU A 458 -10.73 -42.75 -9.25
CA LEU A 458 -11.73 -43.81 -9.36
C LEU A 458 -12.12 -44.00 -10.84
N ILE A 459 -12.25 -45.25 -11.25
CA ILE A 459 -12.82 -45.63 -12.54
C ILE A 459 -13.92 -46.66 -12.32
N TRP A 460 -14.84 -46.76 -13.27
CA TRP A 460 -15.91 -47.75 -13.29
C TRP A 460 -15.59 -48.79 -14.36
N LEU A 461 -15.13 -49.97 -13.94
CA LEU A 461 -14.71 -51.04 -14.84
C LEU A 461 -15.89 -51.97 -15.14
N VAL A 462 -16.30 -52.04 -16.40
CA VAL A 462 -17.46 -52.78 -16.90
C VAL A 462 -17.03 -54.15 -17.42
N GLU A 463 -17.74 -55.19 -16.99
CA GLU A 463 -17.61 -56.55 -17.50
C GLU A 463 -18.83 -56.88 -18.38
N ALA A 464 -18.56 -57.34 -19.61
CA ALA A 464 -19.56 -57.54 -20.66
C ALA A 464 -19.58 -58.98 -21.19
N ALA A 465 -19.12 -59.97 -20.39
CA ALA A 465 -19.05 -61.37 -20.80
C ALA A 465 -20.42 -61.95 -21.19
N ASP A 466 -21.49 -61.50 -20.51
CA ASP A 466 -22.87 -61.96 -20.72
C ASP A 466 -23.77 -60.87 -21.34
N ALA A 467 -23.18 -59.93 -22.09
CA ALA A 467 -23.91 -58.79 -22.66
C ALA A 467 -25.03 -59.21 -23.64
N ASP A 468 -24.84 -60.33 -24.35
CA ASP A 468 -25.85 -60.89 -25.26
C ASP A 468 -27.13 -61.34 -24.52
N ASN A 469 -26.97 -61.75 -23.25
CA ASN A 469 -28.08 -62.09 -22.36
C ASN A 469 -28.64 -60.86 -21.63
N GLY A 470 -28.19 -59.65 -21.97
CA GLY A 470 -28.62 -58.39 -21.35
C GLY A 470 -27.97 -58.10 -20.01
N LEU A 471 -26.96 -58.89 -19.59
CA LEU A 471 -26.26 -58.68 -18.33
C LEU A 471 -24.95 -57.91 -18.55
N LEU A 472 -24.90 -56.70 -17.98
CA LEU A 472 -23.67 -55.93 -17.81
C LEU A 472 -23.44 -55.72 -16.32
N THR A 473 -22.19 -55.85 -15.87
CA THR A 473 -21.82 -55.56 -14.49
C THR A 473 -20.74 -54.50 -14.45
N VAL A 474 -20.63 -53.79 -13.34
CA VAL A 474 -19.63 -52.72 -13.19
C VAL A 474 -19.06 -52.69 -11.77
N ARG A 475 -17.76 -52.41 -11.65
CA ARG A 475 -17.09 -52.31 -10.36
C ARG A 475 -16.20 -51.06 -10.25
N PRO A 476 -16.21 -50.39 -9.09
CA PRO A 476 -15.31 -49.26 -8.83
C PRO A 476 -13.87 -49.75 -8.61
N MET A 477 -12.92 -49.18 -9.35
CA MET A 477 -11.50 -49.50 -9.25
C MET A 477 -10.68 -48.23 -9.01
N GLU A 478 -9.71 -48.32 -8.10
CA GLU A 478 -8.74 -47.26 -7.81
C GLU A 478 -7.52 -47.41 -8.73
N GLN A 479 -7.30 -46.45 -9.62
CA GLN A 479 -6.07 -46.37 -10.42
C GLN A 479 -5.12 -45.35 -9.81
N HIS A 480 -3.82 -45.59 -9.98
CA HIS A 480 -2.78 -44.60 -9.68
C HIS A 480 -1.86 -44.38 -10.86
N ALA A 481 -1.32 -43.17 -11.02
CA ALA A 481 -0.31 -42.92 -12.03
C ALA A 481 1.02 -43.56 -11.58
N ILE A 482 1.61 -44.38 -12.43
CA ILE A 482 2.94 -44.95 -12.20
C ILE A 482 4.01 -43.95 -12.65
N ARG A 483 5.28 -44.16 -12.26
CA ARG A 483 6.41 -43.25 -12.55
C ARG A 483 6.59 -42.88 -14.04
N SER A 484 6.02 -43.66 -14.96
CA SER A 484 6.01 -43.39 -16.40
C SER A 484 4.87 -42.49 -16.88
N GLY A 485 4.01 -41.99 -15.99
CA GLY A 485 2.82 -41.20 -16.31
C GLY A 485 1.62 -42.02 -16.80
N LYS A 486 1.78 -43.34 -17.01
CA LYS A 486 0.66 -44.25 -17.34
C LYS A 486 -0.18 -44.56 -16.10
N TRP A 487 -1.45 -44.91 -16.29
CA TRP A 487 -2.31 -45.39 -15.21
C TRP A 487 -2.07 -46.88 -14.94
N SER A 488 -2.08 -47.28 -13.67
CA SER A 488 -2.04 -48.70 -13.29
C SER A 488 -3.34 -49.42 -13.69
N LYS A 489 -3.32 -50.76 -13.75
CA LYS A 489 -4.51 -51.59 -14.06
C LYS A 489 -5.68 -51.38 -13.08
N GLY A 490 -5.41 -50.76 -11.93
CA GLY A 490 -6.38 -50.49 -10.89
C GLY A 490 -6.42 -51.58 -9.83
N ARG A 491 -6.79 -51.21 -8.61
CA ARG A 491 -7.07 -52.13 -7.49
C ARG A 491 -8.54 -51.98 -7.09
N LYS A 492 -9.16 -53.01 -6.51
CA LYS A 492 -10.54 -52.88 -5.99
C LYS A 492 -10.60 -51.70 -5.03
N PHE A 493 -11.59 -50.83 -5.22
CA PHE A 493 -11.75 -49.64 -4.39
C PHE A 493 -11.84 -50.03 -2.90
N THR A 494 -11.16 -49.31 -2.02
CA THR A 494 -10.92 -49.73 -0.62
C THR A 494 -12.22 -49.92 0.17
N ALA A 495 -13.27 -49.13 -0.12
CA ALA A 495 -14.61 -49.31 0.44
C ALA A 495 -15.33 -50.58 -0.05
N PHE A 496 -14.76 -51.36 -0.97
CA PHE A 496 -15.33 -52.59 -1.54
C PHE A 496 -14.33 -53.76 -1.46
N ARG A 497 -13.35 -53.67 -0.55
CA ARG A 497 -12.22 -54.62 -0.44
C ARG A 497 -12.55 -55.91 0.31
N ASN A 498 -13.51 -55.88 1.23
CA ASN A 498 -14.00 -57.05 1.95
C ASN A 498 -15.25 -57.57 1.23
N GLN A 499 -15.28 -58.86 0.90
CA GLN A 499 -16.33 -59.53 0.11
C GLN A 499 -17.72 -59.59 0.79
N ASN A 500 -17.94 -58.82 1.86
CA ASN A 500 -19.24 -58.60 2.50
C ASN A 500 -19.63 -57.14 2.29
N TYR A 501 -20.29 -56.87 1.17
CA TYR A 501 -20.66 -55.52 0.72
C TYR A 501 -21.65 -54.81 1.66
N ASN A 502 -22.29 -55.54 2.58
CA ASN A 502 -23.36 -55.03 3.46
C ASN A 502 -22.89 -54.55 4.86
N ARG A 503 -21.59 -54.62 5.21
CA ARG A 503 -21.11 -54.36 6.59
C ARG A 503 -20.36 -53.04 6.82
N ILE A 504 -20.44 -52.09 5.90
CA ILE A 504 -19.80 -50.77 6.07
C ILE A 504 -20.84 -49.80 6.63
N GLU A 505 -21.05 -49.86 7.94
CA GLU A 505 -21.94 -48.95 8.71
C GLU A 505 -21.29 -47.60 9.04
N GLN A 506 -20.06 -47.34 8.56
CA GLN A 506 -19.32 -46.11 8.88
C GLN A 506 -19.30 -45.11 7.72
N ASP A 507 -19.47 -43.85 8.11
CA ASP A 507 -19.56 -42.64 7.29
C ASP A 507 -18.73 -42.70 6.00
N LEU A 508 -19.41 -42.61 4.85
CA LEU A 508 -18.78 -42.73 3.53
C LEU A 508 -17.66 -41.68 3.35
N ASP A 509 -17.84 -40.51 3.95
CA ASP A 509 -16.88 -39.40 3.90
C ASP A 509 -15.58 -39.69 4.69
N SER A 510 -15.61 -40.57 5.70
CA SER A 510 -14.42 -40.92 6.50
C SER A 510 -13.45 -41.82 5.71
N TYR A 511 -13.98 -42.82 5.00
CA TYR A 511 -13.19 -43.73 4.13
C TYR A 511 -12.78 -43.09 2.79
N MET A 512 -13.39 -41.96 2.43
CA MET A 512 -13.20 -41.28 1.16
C MET A 512 -12.22 -40.09 1.20
N SER A 513 -11.72 -39.72 2.38
CA SER A 513 -10.90 -38.51 2.64
C SER A 513 -9.56 -38.42 1.90
N GLY A 514 -9.18 -39.43 1.11
CA GLY A 514 -7.97 -39.45 0.27
C GLY A 514 -8.20 -39.40 -1.24
N TYR A 515 -9.46 -39.26 -1.72
CA TYR A 515 -9.82 -39.35 -3.15
C TYR A 515 -10.57 -38.10 -3.61
N GLN A 516 -10.26 -37.60 -4.82
CA GLN A 516 -11.15 -36.65 -5.52
C GLN A 516 -12.30 -37.44 -6.17
N LEU A 517 -13.32 -37.82 -5.38
CA LEU A 517 -14.56 -38.40 -5.90
C LEU A 517 -15.54 -37.30 -6.29
N THR A 518 -16.16 -37.44 -7.45
CA THR A 518 -17.24 -36.53 -7.86
C THR A 518 -18.52 -36.82 -7.05
N PRO A 519 -19.47 -35.86 -6.99
CA PRO A 519 -20.80 -36.14 -6.44
C PRO A 519 -21.49 -37.33 -7.13
N GLN A 520 -21.25 -37.54 -8.43
CA GLN A 520 -21.77 -38.67 -9.18
C GLN A 520 -21.14 -40.00 -8.74
N ASP A 521 -19.84 -40.03 -8.46
CA ASP A 521 -19.17 -41.22 -7.92
C ASP A 521 -19.77 -41.63 -6.56
N LYS A 522 -20.05 -40.65 -5.68
CA LYS A 522 -20.70 -40.89 -4.39
C LYS A 522 -22.07 -41.54 -4.57
N PHE A 523 -22.87 -40.97 -5.47
CA PHE A 523 -24.21 -41.45 -5.77
C PHE A 523 -24.20 -42.84 -6.40
N ALA A 524 -23.36 -43.08 -7.41
CA ALA A 524 -23.23 -44.40 -8.02
C ALA A 524 -22.75 -45.46 -7.03
N CYS A 525 -21.86 -45.12 -6.09
CA CYS A 525 -21.45 -46.02 -5.01
C CYS A 525 -22.58 -46.34 -4.02
N SER A 526 -23.51 -45.41 -3.75
CA SER A 526 -24.70 -45.74 -2.94
C SER A 526 -25.67 -46.65 -3.68
N ILE A 527 -25.94 -46.36 -4.96
CA ILE A 527 -26.82 -47.20 -5.79
C ILE A 527 -26.24 -48.60 -5.97
N LEU A 528 -24.92 -48.74 -6.16
CA LEU A 528 -24.25 -50.03 -6.25
C LEU A 528 -24.40 -50.85 -4.95
N ARG A 529 -24.30 -50.23 -3.78
CA ARG A 529 -24.48 -50.93 -2.50
C ARG A 529 -25.90 -51.47 -2.34
N GLU A 530 -26.89 -50.64 -2.63
CA GLU A 530 -28.30 -51.05 -2.61
C GLU A 530 -28.58 -52.17 -3.62
N ALA A 531 -28.03 -52.05 -4.84
CA ALA A 531 -28.14 -53.05 -5.89
C ALA A 531 -27.57 -54.41 -5.44
N LEU A 532 -26.37 -54.43 -4.86
CA LEU A 532 -25.74 -55.66 -4.37
C LEU A 532 -26.54 -56.29 -3.22
N SER A 533 -27.06 -55.51 -2.28
CA SER A 533 -27.93 -56.01 -1.20
C SER A 533 -29.20 -56.67 -1.76
N LYS A 534 -29.85 -56.04 -2.75
CA LYS A 534 -31.04 -56.60 -3.40
C LYS A 534 -30.77 -57.90 -4.15
N ILE A 535 -29.57 -58.05 -4.74
CA ILE A 535 -29.15 -59.27 -5.42
C ILE A 535 -28.91 -60.40 -4.41
N GLU A 536 -28.29 -60.10 -3.27
CA GLU A 536 -28.06 -61.06 -2.19
C GLU A 536 -29.38 -61.54 -1.56
N GLU A 537 -30.35 -60.65 -1.36
CA GLU A 537 -31.69 -61.00 -0.87
C GLU A 537 -32.46 -61.89 -1.86
N ASN A 538 -32.37 -61.60 -3.15
CA ASN A 538 -33.07 -62.33 -4.18
C ASN A 538 -32.35 -62.23 -5.54
N ALA A 539 -31.84 -63.36 -6.03
CA ALA A 539 -31.10 -63.45 -7.29
C ALA A 539 -31.91 -62.99 -8.53
N SER A 540 -33.25 -63.00 -8.47
CA SER A 540 -34.08 -62.47 -9.56
C SER A 540 -33.94 -60.95 -9.76
N ASN A 541 -33.34 -60.22 -8.81
CA ASN A 541 -33.09 -58.79 -8.92
C ASN A 541 -31.82 -58.45 -9.71
N ILE A 542 -31.05 -59.43 -10.21
CA ILE A 542 -29.73 -59.18 -10.83
C ILE A 542 -29.78 -58.16 -11.98
N ILE A 543 -30.70 -58.35 -12.92
CA ILE A 543 -30.86 -57.46 -14.08
C ILE A 543 -31.33 -56.04 -13.66
N PRO A 544 -32.44 -55.86 -12.92
CA PRO A 544 -32.90 -54.53 -12.54
C PRO A 544 -31.95 -53.80 -11.58
N ALA A 545 -31.24 -54.52 -10.72
CA ALA A 545 -30.24 -53.96 -9.82
C ALA A 545 -29.06 -53.36 -10.60
N TRP A 546 -28.49 -54.10 -11.57
CA TRP A 546 -27.45 -53.55 -12.44
C TRP A 546 -27.95 -52.42 -13.33
N GLY A 547 -29.19 -52.50 -13.83
CA GLY A 547 -29.85 -51.40 -14.56
C GLY A 547 -29.83 -50.08 -13.80
N SER A 548 -30.11 -50.12 -12.50
CA SER A 548 -30.09 -48.93 -11.62
C SER A 548 -28.67 -48.37 -11.45
N VAL A 549 -27.66 -49.23 -11.34
CA VAL A 549 -26.26 -48.79 -11.25
C VAL A 549 -25.82 -48.08 -12.53
N PHE A 550 -26.10 -48.66 -13.71
CA PHE A 550 -25.73 -48.01 -14.97
C PHE A 550 -26.49 -46.71 -15.21
N LEU A 551 -27.75 -46.61 -14.79
CA LEU A 551 -28.50 -45.36 -14.83
C LEU A 551 -27.82 -44.25 -14.01
N SER A 552 -27.25 -44.57 -12.85
CA SER A 552 -26.48 -43.62 -12.03
C SER A 552 -25.16 -43.17 -12.67
N LEU A 553 -24.64 -43.94 -13.62
CA LEU A 553 -23.38 -43.70 -14.34
C LEU A 553 -23.57 -43.01 -15.70
N VAL A 554 -24.80 -42.68 -16.08
CA VAL A 554 -25.06 -41.96 -17.33
C VAL A 554 -24.29 -40.64 -17.35
N GLY A 555 -23.55 -40.39 -18.45
CA GLY A 555 -22.70 -39.21 -18.61
C GLY A 555 -21.37 -39.25 -17.84
N HIS A 556 -21.05 -40.32 -17.12
CA HIS A 556 -19.80 -40.40 -16.34
C HIS A 556 -18.55 -40.54 -17.23
N SER A 557 -17.53 -39.73 -16.97
CA SER A 557 -16.33 -39.60 -17.83
C SER A 557 -15.33 -40.77 -17.74
N HIS A 558 -15.47 -41.63 -16.72
CA HIS A 558 -14.47 -42.66 -16.37
C HIS A 558 -15.06 -44.07 -16.31
N ILE A 559 -15.85 -44.44 -17.31
CA ILE A 559 -16.32 -45.82 -17.51
C ILE A 559 -15.37 -46.51 -18.50
N LEU A 560 -14.86 -47.69 -18.13
CA LEU A 560 -13.92 -48.46 -18.95
C LEU A 560 -14.41 -49.88 -19.17
N LEU A 561 -14.24 -50.43 -20.37
CA LEU A 561 -14.47 -51.85 -20.65
C LEU A 561 -13.31 -52.70 -20.14
N GLU A 562 -13.62 -53.80 -19.46
CA GLU A 562 -12.65 -54.81 -19.06
C GLU A 562 -12.13 -55.59 -20.27
N ALA A 563 -10.88 -55.33 -20.64
CA ALA A 563 -10.16 -56.02 -21.70
C ALA A 563 -8.65 -55.96 -21.43
N GLN A 564 -7.85 -56.68 -22.22
CA GLN A 564 -6.37 -56.60 -22.15
C GLN A 564 -5.85 -55.16 -22.28
N VAL A 565 -6.53 -54.34 -23.08
CA VAL A 565 -6.37 -52.89 -23.16
C VAL A 565 -7.71 -52.25 -22.81
N GLN A 566 -7.78 -51.55 -21.69
CA GLN A 566 -8.99 -50.86 -21.24
C GLN A 566 -9.38 -49.78 -22.25
N ARG A 567 -10.66 -49.74 -22.61
CA ARG A 567 -11.25 -48.78 -23.56
C ARG A 567 -12.31 -47.96 -22.86
N HIS A 568 -12.45 -46.69 -23.23
CA HIS A 568 -13.47 -45.82 -22.65
C HIS A 568 -14.85 -46.18 -23.19
N LEU A 569 -15.82 -46.29 -22.30
CA LEU A 569 -17.23 -46.46 -22.65
C LEU A 569 -17.99 -45.17 -22.39
N GLN A 570 -18.98 -44.89 -23.24
CA GLN A 570 -19.98 -43.85 -22.99
C GLN A 570 -21.26 -44.49 -22.48
N CYS A 571 -21.80 -44.01 -21.35
CA CYS A 571 -23.11 -44.46 -20.85
C CYS A 571 -24.15 -43.38 -21.11
N LEU A 572 -25.19 -43.71 -21.88
CA LEU A 572 -26.23 -42.79 -22.32
C LEU A 572 -27.62 -43.35 -21.98
N THR A 573 -28.59 -42.47 -21.75
CA THR A 573 -30.01 -42.85 -21.69
C THR A 573 -30.65 -42.81 -23.07
N ALA A 574 -31.62 -43.69 -23.29
CA ALA A 574 -32.52 -43.63 -24.45
C ALA A 574 -33.93 -44.03 -24.06
N SER A 575 -34.93 -43.53 -24.78
CA SER A 575 -36.31 -44.02 -24.65
C SER A 575 -36.51 -45.28 -25.49
N PRO A 576 -37.35 -46.22 -25.06
CA PRO A 576 -37.80 -47.31 -25.91
C PRO A 576 -38.53 -46.77 -27.15
N TYR A 577 -38.47 -47.51 -28.24
CA TYR A 577 -39.14 -47.16 -29.48
C TYR A 577 -39.96 -48.33 -30.01
N ILE A 578 -40.99 -48.02 -30.79
CA ILE A 578 -41.81 -49.03 -31.44
C ILE A 578 -41.11 -49.44 -32.72
N ARG A 579 -40.91 -50.74 -32.90
CA ARG A 579 -40.43 -51.33 -34.15
C ARG A 579 -41.63 -51.93 -34.89
N LEU A 580 -41.83 -51.50 -36.14
CA LEU A 580 -42.87 -52.00 -37.02
C LEU A 580 -42.24 -52.74 -38.21
N LEU A 581 -42.48 -54.04 -38.30
CA LEU A 581 -41.96 -54.90 -39.36
C LEU A 581 -43.07 -55.31 -40.33
N CYS A 582 -42.80 -55.27 -41.64
CA CYS A 582 -43.70 -55.78 -42.68
C CYS A 582 -43.36 -57.24 -43.02
N HIS A 583 -44.35 -58.13 -42.92
CA HIS A 583 -44.28 -59.49 -43.45
C HIS A 583 -45.34 -59.71 -44.52
N ASP A 584 -45.21 -60.78 -45.32
CA ASP A 584 -46.09 -61.05 -46.48
C ASP A 584 -47.59 -61.13 -46.14
N HIS A 585 -47.94 -61.46 -44.90
CA HIS A 585 -49.34 -61.71 -44.48
C HIS A 585 -49.76 -60.95 -43.21
N TYR A 586 -48.86 -60.20 -42.57
CA TYR A 586 -49.15 -59.43 -41.36
C TYR A 586 -48.10 -58.35 -41.10
N TYR A 587 -48.48 -57.36 -40.28
CA TYR A 587 -47.59 -56.39 -39.67
C TYR A 587 -47.25 -56.81 -38.26
N GLU A 588 -45.99 -56.64 -37.86
CA GLU A 588 -45.51 -57.00 -36.54
C GLU A 588 -45.07 -55.75 -35.76
N PHE A 589 -45.75 -55.48 -34.64
CA PHE A 589 -45.41 -54.43 -33.70
C PHE A 589 -44.64 -55.00 -32.52
N GLN A 590 -43.47 -54.41 -32.26
CA GLN A 590 -42.66 -54.73 -31.09
C GLN A 590 -42.25 -53.46 -30.38
N LEU A 591 -42.16 -53.50 -29.05
CA LEU A 591 -41.48 -52.47 -28.28
C LEU A 591 -40.01 -52.85 -28.14
N TRP A 592 -39.10 -51.93 -28.49
CA TRP A 592 -37.66 -52.19 -28.56
C TRP A 592 -36.86 -51.28 -27.61
N PRO A 593 -35.82 -51.79 -26.91
CA PRO A 593 -35.34 -53.17 -26.91
C PRO A 593 -36.32 -54.15 -26.24
N PRO A 594 -36.26 -55.44 -26.58
CA PRO A 594 -37.07 -56.42 -25.89
C PRO A 594 -36.59 -56.51 -24.45
N ALA A 595 -37.54 -56.34 -23.53
CA ALA A 595 -37.38 -56.50 -22.10
C ALA A 595 -37.99 -57.86 -21.68
N GLN A 596 -37.51 -58.47 -20.60
CA GLN A 596 -38.13 -59.67 -20.00
C GLN A 596 -39.08 -59.27 -18.85
N GLY A 597 -40.16 -60.02 -18.64
CA GLY A 597 -41.10 -59.81 -17.51
C GLY A 597 -41.60 -58.37 -17.30
N ASN A 598 -41.36 -57.81 -16.10
CA ASN A 598 -41.71 -56.42 -15.73
C ASN A 598 -40.46 -55.53 -15.59
N GLU A 599 -39.39 -55.82 -16.32
CA GLU A 599 -38.17 -54.99 -16.32
C GLU A 599 -38.49 -53.55 -16.71
N SER A 600 -38.14 -52.60 -15.83
CA SER A 600 -38.27 -51.16 -16.07
C SER A 600 -37.01 -50.54 -16.68
N ILE A 601 -35.89 -51.27 -16.70
CA ILE A 601 -34.61 -50.82 -17.27
C ILE A 601 -33.99 -51.96 -18.08
N VAL A 602 -33.60 -51.66 -19.33
CA VAL A 602 -32.87 -52.59 -20.19
C VAL A 602 -31.53 -51.99 -20.60
N LEU A 603 -30.46 -52.76 -20.47
CA LEU A 603 -29.11 -52.37 -20.84
C LEU A 603 -28.71 -52.97 -22.19
N ARG A 604 -28.09 -52.18 -23.06
CA ARG A 604 -27.49 -52.67 -24.31
C ARG A 604 -26.09 -52.08 -24.49
N LEU A 605 -25.14 -52.95 -24.83
CA LEU A 605 -23.85 -52.53 -25.33
C LEU A 605 -23.93 -52.48 -26.87
N ASN A 606 -23.99 -51.27 -27.43
CA ASN A 606 -24.09 -51.08 -28.87
C ASN A 606 -22.72 -51.16 -29.54
N GLN A 607 -22.69 -51.39 -30.86
CA GLN A 607 -21.46 -51.34 -31.63
C GLN A 607 -20.86 -49.92 -31.54
N GLY A 608 -19.66 -49.80 -30.96
CA GLY A 608 -18.94 -48.51 -30.85
C GLY A 608 -18.72 -47.97 -29.43
N ASP A 609 -18.49 -48.83 -28.42
CA ASP A 609 -18.12 -48.41 -27.06
C ASP A 609 -19.21 -47.59 -26.31
N VAL A 610 -20.49 -47.76 -26.67
CA VAL A 610 -21.64 -47.09 -26.04
C VAL A 610 -22.53 -48.08 -25.30
N ILE A 611 -22.76 -47.82 -24.01
CA ILE A 611 -23.80 -48.45 -23.19
C ILE A 611 -25.04 -47.58 -23.27
N THR A 612 -26.15 -48.15 -23.71
CA THR A 612 -27.46 -47.49 -23.71
C THR A 612 -28.34 -48.06 -22.61
N VAL A 613 -28.83 -47.17 -21.76
CA VAL A 613 -29.77 -47.46 -20.68
C VAL A 613 -31.17 -47.06 -21.14
N TYR A 614 -32.00 -48.05 -21.47
CA TYR A 614 -33.39 -47.84 -21.85
C TYR A 614 -34.27 -47.84 -20.62
N VAL A 615 -35.01 -46.75 -20.38
CA VAL A 615 -35.91 -46.62 -19.23
C VAL A 615 -37.35 -46.77 -19.71
N PHE A 616 -38.04 -47.79 -19.19
CA PHE A 616 -39.47 -48.02 -19.41
C PHE A 616 -40.23 -47.40 -18.24
N ASP A 617 -40.70 -46.16 -18.44
CA ASP A 617 -41.58 -45.50 -17.48
C ASP A 617 -42.98 -46.15 -17.45
N ASN A 618 -43.87 -45.62 -16.60
CA ASN A 618 -45.22 -46.16 -16.45
C ASN A 618 -46.01 -46.18 -17.78
N GLU A 619 -45.78 -45.22 -18.66
CA GLU A 619 -46.45 -45.12 -19.95
C GLU A 619 -45.95 -46.22 -20.90
N TYR A 620 -44.63 -46.40 -21.01
CA TYR A 620 -44.04 -47.50 -21.79
C TYR A 620 -44.38 -48.88 -21.22
N MET A 621 -44.53 -49.01 -19.90
CA MET A 621 -44.95 -50.26 -19.27
C MET A 621 -46.42 -50.60 -19.58
N GLN A 622 -47.31 -49.61 -19.64
CA GLN A 622 -48.69 -49.80 -20.10
C GLN A 622 -48.73 -50.16 -21.58
N LEU A 623 -47.96 -49.44 -22.41
CA LEU A 623 -47.84 -49.74 -23.84
C LEU A 623 -47.34 -51.17 -24.06
N ARG A 624 -46.38 -51.63 -23.26
CA ARG A 624 -45.89 -53.01 -23.28
C ARG A 624 -46.97 -54.03 -22.92
N GLN A 625 -47.83 -53.75 -21.94
CA GLN A 625 -48.95 -54.62 -21.61
C GLN A 625 -49.95 -54.74 -22.76
N LEU A 626 -50.14 -53.65 -23.53
CA LEU A 626 -51.02 -53.63 -24.70
C LEU A 626 -50.41 -54.37 -25.90
N ILE A 627 -49.12 -54.19 -26.19
CA ILE A 627 -48.43 -54.82 -27.32
C ILE A 627 -48.08 -56.29 -27.03
N GLY A 628 -47.78 -56.63 -25.78
CA GLY A 628 -47.26 -57.95 -25.40
C GLY A 628 -45.82 -58.18 -25.91
N LYS A 629 -45.47 -59.43 -26.21
CA LYS A 629 -44.18 -59.78 -26.83
C LYS A 629 -44.07 -59.22 -28.25
N GLU A 630 -45.17 -59.33 -28.99
CA GLU A 630 -45.37 -58.85 -30.33
C GLU A 630 -46.88 -58.72 -30.55
N LEU A 631 -47.32 -57.68 -31.24
CA LEU A 631 -48.70 -57.53 -31.71
C LEU A 631 -48.70 -57.73 -33.22
N ARG A 632 -49.36 -58.81 -33.68
CA ARG A 632 -49.48 -59.12 -35.11
C ARG A 632 -50.84 -58.66 -35.62
N LEU A 633 -50.81 -57.81 -36.64
CA LEU A 633 -52.01 -57.29 -37.29
C LEU A 633 -52.09 -57.82 -38.72
N PRO A 634 -53.22 -58.38 -39.18
CA PRO A 634 -53.37 -58.87 -40.55
C PRO A 634 -53.27 -57.71 -41.56
N CYS A 635 -52.81 -57.98 -42.78
CA CYS A 635 -52.68 -56.96 -43.83
C CYS A 635 -53.99 -56.25 -44.16
N ASP A 636 -55.14 -56.94 -44.01
CA ASP A 636 -56.47 -56.38 -44.27
C ASP A 636 -56.88 -55.26 -43.28
N ALA A 637 -56.10 -55.04 -42.20
CA ALA A 637 -56.30 -53.97 -41.21
C ALA A 637 -55.45 -52.70 -41.49
N GLN A 638 -54.94 -52.54 -42.72
CA GLN A 638 -54.02 -51.45 -43.08
C GLN A 638 -54.58 -50.03 -42.81
N SER A 639 -55.89 -49.82 -42.98
CA SER A 639 -56.52 -48.52 -42.69
C SER A 639 -56.46 -48.16 -41.20
N GLN A 640 -56.78 -49.10 -40.32
CA GLN A 640 -56.76 -48.93 -38.86
C GLN A 640 -55.32 -48.79 -38.35
N LEU A 641 -54.38 -49.46 -39.04
CA LEU A 641 -52.96 -49.36 -38.77
C LEU A 641 -52.44 -47.93 -38.99
N VAL A 642 -52.79 -47.28 -40.10
CA VAL A 642 -52.31 -45.92 -40.38
C VAL A 642 -52.86 -44.93 -39.34
N GLU A 643 -54.16 -44.99 -39.03
CA GLU A 643 -54.79 -44.14 -38.00
C GLU A 643 -54.14 -44.33 -36.61
N MET A 644 -53.83 -45.58 -36.24
CA MET A 644 -53.13 -45.88 -35.00
C MET A 644 -51.70 -45.35 -35.01
N LEU A 645 -50.97 -45.51 -36.13
CA LEU A 645 -49.61 -45.00 -36.28
C LEU A 645 -49.54 -43.49 -36.22
N GLU A 646 -50.47 -42.76 -36.86
CA GLU A 646 -50.57 -41.30 -36.78
C GLU A 646 -50.69 -40.81 -35.33
N ASN A 647 -51.48 -41.50 -34.51
CA ASN A 647 -51.62 -41.18 -33.09
C ASN A 647 -50.37 -41.57 -32.28
N LEU A 648 -49.77 -42.74 -32.55
CA LEU A 648 -48.61 -43.22 -31.80
C LEU A 648 -47.33 -42.44 -32.13
N CYS A 649 -47.11 -42.04 -33.38
CA CYS A 649 -45.89 -41.32 -33.78
C CYS A 649 -45.83 -39.88 -33.26
N GLN A 650 -46.94 -39.32 -32.79
CA GLN A 650 -46.95 -38.05 -32.05
C GLN A 650 -46.25 -38.17 -30.68
N ARG A 651 -46.17 -39.38 -30.12
CA ARG A 651 -45.77 -39.60 -28.72
C ARG A 651 -44.61 -40.59 -28.55
N TYR A 652 -44.45 -41.53 -29.48
CA TYR A 652 -43.38 -42.53 -29.48
C TYR A 652 -42.58 -42.47 -30.77
N GLN A 653 -41.27 -42.73 -30.66
CA GLN A 653 -40.46 -42.98 -31.84
C GLN A 653 -40.87 -44.33 -32.46
N ILE A 654 -41.09 -44.33 -33.77
CA ILE A 654 -41.41 -45.54 -34.53
C ILE A 654 -40.32 -45.77 -35.57
N LEU A 655 -39.68 -46.94 -35.53
CA LEU A 655 -38.75 -47.40 -36.54
C LEU A 655 -39.46 -48.46 -37.38
N SER A 656 -39.65 -48.20 -38.68
CA SER A 656 -40.36 -49.10 -39.57
C SER A 656 -39.57 -49.41 -40.83
N ASP A 657 -39.68 -50.64 -41.31
CA ASP A 657 -39.24 -51.06 -42.65
C ASP A 657 -40.41 -51.12 -43.66
N CYS A 658 -41.62 -50.78 -43.22
CA CYS A 658 -42.80 -50.69 -44.07
C CYS A 658 -42.77 -49.39 -44.90
N PRO A 659 -42.92 -49.45 -46.23
CA PRO A 659 -43.23 -48.27 -47.03
C PRO A 659 -44.69 -47.87 -46.77
N LEU A 660 -44.92 -47.06 -45.74
CA LEU A 660 -46.23 -46.47 -45.47
C LEU A 660 -46.49 -45.40 -46.52
N THR A 661 -47.09 -45.76 -47.66
CA THR A 661 -47.56 -44.78 -48.64
C THR A 661 -48.57 -43.86 -47.97
N ALA A 662 -48.17 -42.59 -47.86
CA ALA A 662 -48.84 -41.52 -47.15
C ALA A 662 -50.36 -41.53 -47.38
N VAL A 663 -51.11 -41.72 -46.30
CA VAL A 663 -52.47 -41.20 -46.19
C VAL A 663 -52.35 -39.67 -46.21
N LYS A 664 -53.14 -39.04 -47.07
CA LYS A 664 -53.22 -37.60 -47.26
C LYS A 664 -54.13 -36.97 -46.23
#